data_AF-A0A8H3QGL4-F1
#
_entry.id   AF-A0A8H3QGL4-F1
#
_cell.length_a   1.000
_cell.length_b   1.000
_cell.length_c   1.000
_cell.angle_alpha   90.00
_cell.angle_beta   90.00
_cell.angle_gamma   90.00
#
_symmetry.space_group_name_H-M   'P 1'
#
loop_
_entity.id
_entity.type
_entity.pdbx_description
1 polymer ?
#
loop_
_entity_poly.entity_id
_entity_poly.type
_entity_poly.pdbx_seq_one_letter_code
_entity_poly.pdbx_strand_id
1 'polypeptide(L)'
;MELNLTKPEMNQLFIHFTKNPNQKPEADLVLNNFCKTNDDKYKYLKSLLESLSLPDVTGKLRIKNAFSEGLQYEKPRPLLSTIGSNWKYQPDPSLDQILRKEFKDHYSHFNQKRFDKAYMPIYFFLSGSGTGKSRNATEFYNTVLNCLNNEDNSELKNMIQNALVFNVSFENGTSLRQAESDTYKAIGTRMLSQLLPNMSFDEIISTYEAPYPWEVLQLVAKNKNQDLKNITVFLIIDALQHIIYDSKMDLLDPEYKFYQTISNIGDLGCQGTFLIPCCTSTIISPINRITKLLHHKCVYLPVPTLHSPRIYQENSKKSIEIFPKNPITKILVEDCGGHGKALETLQETIMNYHDVNESNINLIMNDLRNALTNRYINAFSLSTSEIQAIAKAILTRQTLDLDKNLPETNKTPGQIIQHGLVQFERIGTFCNSKTGYLTAPYIWIWILAQQMGVDELLQKWQFGDYNEQKSQLPSESQAWQNFEHFLATIRCIKSRVIKEGELTKISEIHSGARLNGDIEFVNHNLELKIPSYQEPTDSENSNVNILCGKEIINFRQGRHCVLNYRSAKYGDYFIDLDLEKMKEKNNGLKRISNEVHQYKFWNDKKVNQEVYLNERNKVASNRDFFILFTTKNCNEFELPNNSGIVDKGNWNKYFGPFAHRAFVFATPLDINTTDRRSLQKIRSISLQNSEKILSKRPFIDITNAMDKTGLSENVLEKFKFPSRKYHSFARAGHKICRNILRLI
;
A
#
# COMPACT_ATOMS: atom_id res chain seq x y z
N MET A 1 26.22 34.03 -59.45
CA MET A 1 27.58 34.18 -58.88
C MET A 1 27.90 32.85 -58.21
N GLU A 2 28.72 32.04 -58.85
CA GLU A 2 28.96 30.65 -58.46
C GLU A 2 29.88 30.60 -57.24
N LEU A 3 29.42 30.00 -56.15
CA LEU A 3 30.31 29.50 -55.11
C LEU A 3 31.14 28.37 -55.76
N ASN A 4 32.46 28.37 -55.58
CA ASN A 4 33.38 27.36 -56.17
C ASN A 4 33.22 25.95 -55.53
N LEU A 5 32.00 25.51 -55.26
CA LEU A 5 31.68 24.17 -54.80
C LEU A 5 31.51 23.26 -56.01
N THR A 6 32.23 22.15 -56.01
CA THR A 6 32.08 21.10 -57.01
C THR A 6 30.72 20.40 -56.85
N LYS A 7 30.23 19.79 -57.93
CA LYS A 7 28.96 19.04 -57.91
C LYS A 7 28.90 17.94 -56.84
N PRO A 8 30.00 17.19 -56.55
CA PRO A 8 30.05 16.26 -55.42
C PRO A 8 29.92 16.92 -54.04
N GLU A 9 30.59 18.05 -53.82
CA GLU A 9 30.53 18.81 -52.56
C GLU A 9 29.12 19.34 -52.29
N MET A 10 28.41 19.81 -53.32
CA MET A 10 27.02 20.23 -53.20
C MET A 10 26.09 19.06 -52.82
N ASN A 11 26.30 17.88 -53.39
CA ASN A 11 25.54 16.68 -53.03
C ASN A 11 25.79 16.25 -51.57
N GLN A 12 27.03 16.36 -51.08
CA GLN A 12 27.37 16.01 -49.70
C GLN A 12 26.74 16.97 -48.69
N LEU A 13 26.80 18.28 -48.95
CA LEU A 13 26.11 19.30 -48.13
C LEU A 13 24.59 19.08 -48.13
N PHE A 14 24.00 18.76 -49.28
CA PHE A 14 22.57 18.46 -49.38
C PHE A 14 22.17 17.27 -48.50
N ILE A 15 22.93 16.17 -48.55
CA ILE A 15 22.72 14.99 -47.71
C ILE A 15 22.87 15.35 -46.22
N HIS A 16 23.88 16.14 -45.86
CA HIS A 16 24.14 16.57 -44.49
C HIS A 16 22.98 17.37 -43.89
N PHE A 17 22.48 18.40 -44.59
CA PHE A 17 21.34 19.19 -44.11
C PHE A 17 20.02 18.40 -44.13
N THR A 18 19.91 17.37 -44.97
CA THR A 18 18.77 16.45 -44.95
C THR A 18 18.79 15.54 -43.71
N LYS A 19 19.97 15.10 -43.26
CA LYS A 19 20.13 14.28 -42.05
C LYS A 19 20.09 15.11 -40.75
N ASN A 20 20.47 16.39 -40.80
CA ASN A 20 20.55 17.28 -39.64
C ASN A 20 19.69 18.54 -39.86
N PRO A 21 18.35 18.43 -39.84
CA PRO A 21 17.46 19.54 -40.17
C PRO A 21 17.60 20.74 -39.21
N ASN A 22 18.06 20.51 -37.98
CA ASN A 22 18.26 21.56 -36.97
C ASN A 22 19.51 22.41 -37.22
N GLN A 23 20.48 21.93 -38.01
CA GLN A 23 21.69 22.69 -38.36
C GLN A 23 21.48 23.62 -39.55
N LYS A 24 20.40 23.42 -40.32
CA LYS A 24 20.09 24.26 -41.49
C LYS A 24 19.79 25.72 -41.11
N PRO A 25 18.95 26.03 -40.10
CA PRO A 25 18.72 27.40 -39.66
C PRO A 25 19.98 28.07 -39.11
N GLU A 26 20.85 27.32 -38.44
CA GLU A 26 22.11 27.81 -37.89
C GLU A 26 23.12 28.14 -38.99
N ALA A 27 23.26 27.24 -39.99
CA ALA A 27 24.07 27.49 -41.17
C ALA A 27 23.56 28.67 -41.99
N ASP A 28 22.25 28.80 -42.17
CA ASP A 28 21.63 29.96 -42.82
C ASP A 28 21.94 31.26 -42.06
N LEU A 29 21.93 31.22 -40.72
CA LEU A 29 22.25 32.38 -39.88
C LEU A 29 23.72 32.77 -39.99
N VAL A 30 24.65 31.80 -40.01
CA VAL A 30 26.09 32.04 -40.19
C VAL A 30 26.39 32.57 -41.60
N LEU A 31 25.82 31.94 -42.64
CA LEU A 31 26.01 32.34 -44.03
C LEU A 31 25.48 33.74 -44.33
N ASN A 32 24.38 34.15 -43.67
CA ASN A 32 23.75 35.43 -43.92
C ASN A 32 24.29 36.56 -43.04
N ASN A 33 24.64 36.28 -41.77
CA ASN A 33 25.00 37.32 -40.80
C ASN A 33 26.51 37.44 -40.55
N PHE A 34 27.28 36.38 -40.79
CA PHE A 34 28.69 36.31 -40.39
C PHE A 34 29.66 36.15 -41.57
N CYS A 35 29.22 35.56 -42.70
CA CYS A 35 30.03 35.49 -43.92
C CYS A 35 29.85 36.74 -44.79
N LYS A 36 30.88 37.60 -44.85
CA LYS A 36 30.82 38.90 -45.56
C LYS A 36 31.22 38.80 -47.03
N THR A 37 32.01 37.79 -47.40
CA THR A 37 32.47 37.54 -48.77
C THR A 37 32.09 36.14 -49.26
N ASN A 38 32.13 35.93 -50.58
CA ASN A 38 31.89 34.59 -51.16
C ASN A 38 32.98 33.58 -50.75
N ASP A 39 34.19 34.05 -50.47
CA ASP A 39 35.28 33.22 -49.97
C ASP A 39 35.03 32.77 -48.52
N ASP A 40 34.41 33.63 -47.69
CA ASP A 40 33.98 33.26 -46.33
C ASP A 40 32.85 32.22 -46.37
N LYS A 41 31.90 32.38 -47.29
CA LYS A 41 30.82 31.40 -47.50
C LYS A 41 31.38 30.07 -47.98
N TYR A 42 32.33 30.09 -48.91
CA TYR A 42 33.01 28.90 -49.39
C TYR A 42 33.82 28.24 -48.27
N LYS A 43 34.59 28.98 -47.48
CA LYS A 43 35.35 28.44 -46.33
C LYS A 43 34.45 27.84 -45.26
N TYR A 44 33.32 28.46 -44.95
CA TYR A 44 32.36 27.92 -43.99
C TYR A 44 31.68 26.64 -44.51
N LEU A 45 31.24 26.62 -45.78
CA LEU A 45 30.67 25.42 -46.38
C LEU A 45 31.71 24.30 -46.55
N LYS A 46 32.97 24.67 -46.79
CA LYS A 46 34.09 23.74 -46.85
C LYS A 46 34.48 23.21 -45.48
N SER A 47 34.40 23.99 -44.42
CA SER A 47 34.63 23.48 -43.05
C SER A 47 33.53 22.50 -42.61
N LEU A 48 32.29 22.68 -43.08
CA LEU A 48 31.21 21.69 -42.95
C LEU A 48 31.48 20.42 -43.77
N LEU A 49 32.11 20.54 -44.94
CA LEU A 49 32.53 19.38 -45.74
C LEU A 49 33.75 18.66 -45.17
N GLU A 50 34.68 19.39 -44.56
CA GLU A 50 35.84 18.84 -43.87
C GLU A 50 35.41 18.16 -42.56
N SER A 51 34.39 18.69 -41.86
CA SER A 51 33.77 18.01 -40.73
C SER A 51 32.98 16.75 -41.14
N LEU A 52 32.51 16.69 -42.39
CA LEU A 52 31.94 15.48 -43.02
C LEU A 52 33.00 14.47 -43.51
N SER A 53 34.23 14.94 -43.74
CA SER A 53 35.37 14.13 -44.22
C SER A 53 36.23 13.59 -43.07
N LEU A 54 36.00 14.07 -41.84
CA LEU A 54 36.37 13.33 -40.65
C LEU A 54 35.48 12.08 -40.62
N PRO A 55 36.05 10.85 -40.56
CA PRO A 55 35.26 9.67 -40.32
C PRO A 55 34.43 9.93 -39.08
N ASP A 56 33.17 9.53 -39.10
CA ASP A 56 32.25 9.56 -37.98
C ASP A 56 32.98 9.01 -36.75
N VAL A 57 33.54 9.89 -35.90
CA VAL A 57 34.19 9.50 -34.65
C VAL A 57 33.08 9.25 -33.67
N THR A 58 32.36 8.16 -33.88
CA THR A 58 32.11 7.26 -32.77
C THR A 58 32.97 6.04 -33.05
N GLY A 59 34.23 6.09 -32.62
CA GLY A 59 35.15 4.94 -32.61
C GLY A 59 34.69 3.84 -31.64
N LYS A 60 33.38 3.55 -31.64
CA LYS A 60 32.73 2.59 -30.77
C LYS A 60 32.91 1.20 -31.36
N LEU A 61 33.32 0.27 -30.51
CA LEU A 61 33.56 -1.10 -30.90
C LEU A 61 32.24 -1.86 -30.94
N ARG A 62 32.03 -2.66 -31.98
CA ARG A 62 30.99 -3.70 -31.95
C ARG A 62 31.38 -4.77 -30.96
N ILE A 63 30.46 -5.15 -30.07
CA ILE A 63 30.73 -6.15 -29.02
C ILE A 63 31.18 -7.50 -29.59
N LYS A 64 30.68 -7.88 -30.78
CA LYS A 64 31.10 -9.12 -31.46
C LYS A 64 32.57 -9.11 -31.89
N ASN A 65 33.11 -7.93 -32.17
CA ASN A 65 34.51 -7.76 -32.56
C ASN A 65 35.40 -7.64 -31.31
N ALA A 66 34.95 -6.89 -30.31
CA ALA A 66 35.69 -6.72 -29.05
C ALA A 66 35.79 -8.01 -28.23
N PHE A 67 34.77 -8.88 -28.33
CA PHE A 67 34.69 -10.14 -27.59
C PHE A 67 34.58 -11.32 -28.55
N SER A 68 35.56 -11.48 -29.44
CA SER A 68 35.56 -12.54 -30.45
C SER A 68 35.46 -13.94 -29.83
N GLU A 69 36.05 -14.17 -28.66
CA GLU A 69 36.01 -15.45 -27.93
C GLU A 69 34.73 -15.65 -27.09
N GLY A 70 33.79 -14.71 -27.16
CA GLY A 70 32.59 -14.69 -26.33
C GLY A 70 32.75 -13.87 -25.04
N LEU A 71 31.65 -13.73 -24.30
CA LEU A 71 31.58 -12.97 -23.05
C LEU A 71 31.39 -13.91 -21.85
N GLN A 72 32.26 -13.79 -20.86
CA GLN A 72 32.09 -14.52 -19.60
C GLN A 72 30.83 -14.04 -18.88
N TYR A 73 30.03 -14.98 -18.38
CA TYR A 73 28.85 -14.66 -17.60
C TYR A 73 29.21 -14.22 -16.19
N GLU A 74 28.72 -13.05 -15.79
CA GLU A 74 28.82 -12.54 -14.42
C GLU A 74 27.44 -12.47 -13.77
N LYS A 75 27.37 -12.84 -12.48
CA LYS A 75 26.12 -12.85 -11.74
C LYS A 75 25.58 -11.44 -11.53
N PRO A 76 24.25 -11.25 -11.59
CA PRO A 76 23.66 -9.94 -11.41
C PRO A 76 23.83 -9.42 -9.98
N ARG A 77 23.90 -8.09 -9.85
CA ARG A 77 23.72 -7.41 -8.57
C ARG A 77 22.22 -7.31 -8.23
N PRO A 78 21.84 -7.26 -6.95
CA PRO A 78 20.47 -6.97 -6.54
C PRO A 78 19.98 -5.63 -7.10
N LEU A 79 18.69 -5.54 -7.48
CA LEU A 79 18.09 -4.30 -7.95
C LEU A 79 17.79 -3.30 -6.81
N LEU A 80 17.78 -3.79 -5.56
CA LEU A 80 17.57 -2.99 -4.36
C LEU A 80 18.88 -2.86 -3.57
N SER A 81 19.28 -1.62 -3.29
CA SER A 81 20.50 -1.28 -2.53
C SER A 81 20.24 -0.61 -1.18
N THR A 82 18.97 -0.49 -0.76
CA THR A 82 18.57 0.08 0.53
C THR A 82 18.70 -0.95 1.66
N ILE A 83 18.51 -0.52 2.92
CA ILE A 83 18.55 -1.41 4.09
C ILE A 83 17.56 -2.58 4.01
N GLY A 84 16.44 -2.43 3.29
CA GLY A 84 15.48 -3.50 3.04
C GLY A 84 16.04 -4.66 2.21
N SER A 85 17.19 -4.47 1.54
CA SER A 85 17.90 -5.55 0.83
C SER A 85 18.39 -6.66 1.78
N ASN A 86 18.60 -6.34 3.05
CA ASN A 86 19.05 -7.32 4.06
C ASN A 86 17.90 -8.07 4.73
N TRP A 87 16.66 -7.64 4.50
CA TRP A 87 15.50 -8.27 5.11
C TRP A 87 15.24 -9.65 4.49
N LYS A 88 14.74 -10.57 5.31
CA LYS A 88 14.21 -11.84 4.86
C LYS A 88 13.06 -11.58 3.88
N TYR A 89 13.17 -12.16 2.69
CA TYR A 89 12.16 -12.05 1.66
C TYR A 89 10.82 -12.66 2.11
N GLN A 90 9.73 -11.98 1.78
CA GLN A 90 8.35 -12.35 2.11
C GLN A 90 7.55 -12.47 0.80
N PRO A 91 7.47 -13.67 0.19
CA PRO A 91 6.68 -13.87 -1.02
C PRO A 91 5.18 -13.80 -0.74
N ASP A 92 4.40 -13.35 -1.70
CA ASP A 92 2.94 -13.43 -1.63
C ASP A 92 2.49 -14.90 -1.65
N PRO A 93 1.53 -15.33 -0.80
CA PRO A 93 1.08 -16.72 -0.73
C PRO A 93 0.54 -17.29 -2.04
N SER A 94 0.03 -16.44 -2.95
CA SER A 94 -0.52 -16.86 -4.23
C SER A 94 0.55 -17.09 -5.31
N LEU A 95 1.79 -16.60 -5.13
CA LEU A 95 2.86 -16.74 -6.12
C LEU A 95 3.16 -18.19 -6.45
N ASP A 96 3.15 -19.08 -5.45
CA ASP A 96 3.45 -20.50 -5.68
C ASP A 96 2.49 -21.13 -6.69
N GLN A 97 1.18 -20.92 -6.50
CA GLN A 97 0.17 -21.44 -7.40
C GLN A 97 0.25 -20.82 -8.80
N ILE A 98 0.44 -19.50 -8.88
CA ILE A 98 0.53 -18.77 -10.15
C ILE A 98 1.75 -19.25 -10.93
N LEU A 99 2.94 -19.22 -10.32
CA LEU A 99 4.19 -19.53 -11.00
C LEU A 99 4.28 -21.00 -11.42
N ARG A 100 3.83 -21.95 -10.57
CA ARG A 100 3.79 -23.38 -10.96
C ARG A 100 2.97 -23.59 -12.23
N LYS A 101 1.78 -23.00 -12.30
CA LYS A 101 0.89 -23.13 -13.45
C LYS A 101 1.54 -22.52 -14.70
N GLU A 102 1.93 -21.25 -14.62
CA GLU A 102 2.40 -20.51 -15.78
C GLU A 102 3.73 -21.05 -16.33
N PHE A 103 4.64 -21.53 -15.48
CA PHE A 103 5.89 -22.16 -15.92
C PHE A 103 5.68 -23.56 -16.52
N LYS A 104 4.73 -24.35 -16.01
CA LYS A 104 4.35 -25.63 -16.63
C LYS A 104 3.80 -25.43 -18.03
N ASP A 105 2.87 -24.49 -18.18
CA ASP A 105 2.27 -24.18 -19.47
C ASP A 105 3.34 -23.69 -20.46
N HIS A 106 4.22 -22.76 -20.01
CA HIS A 106 5.32 -22.25 -20.82
C HIS A 106 6.27 -23.39 -21.26
N TYR A 107 6.69 -24.24 -20.32
CA TYR A 107 7.57 -25.38 -20.61
C TYR A 107 6.94 -26.39 -21.57
N SER A 108 5.66 -26.72 -21.38
CA SER A 108 4.94 -27.63 -22.29
C SER A 108 4.91 -27.09 -23.71
N HIS A 109 4.64 -25.80 -23.90
CA HIS A 109 4.64 -25.19 -25.24
C HIS A 109 6.05 -25.10 -25.83
N PHE A 110 7.05 -24.79 -25.01
CA PHE A 110 8.46 -24.77 -25.43
C PHE A 110 8.92 -26.14 -25.95
N ASN A 111 8.64 -27.22 -25.21
CA ASN A 111 8.97 -28.59 -25.63
C ASN A 111 8.27 -29.01 -26.93
N GLN A 112 7.05 -28.52 -27.15
CA GLN A 112 6.29 -28.74 -28.39
C GLN A 112 6.75 -27.82 -29.54
N LYS A 113 7.79 -27.00 -29.33
CA LYS A 113 8.31 -26.00 -30.28
C LYS A 113 7.26 -24.99 -30.76
N ARG A 114 6.31 -24.65 -29.87
CA ARG A 114 5.23 -23.68 -30.13
C ARG A 114 5.63 -22.31 -29.63
N PHE A 115 6.43 -21.59 -30.43
CA PHE A 115 6.97 -20.27 -30.10
C PHE A 115 6.05 -19.12 -30.52
N ASP A 116 4.78 -19.18 -30.11
CA ASP A 116 3.81 -18.12 -30.38
C ASP A 116 3.69 -17.17 -29.18
N LYS A 117 3.49 -15.89 -29.46
CA LYS A 117 3.26 -14.82 -28.47
C LYS A 117 2.14 -15.13 -27.46
N ALA A 118 1.13 -15.92 -27.84
CA ALA A 118 0.06 -16.35 -26.95
C ALA A 118 0.50 -17.39 -25.91
N TYR A 119 1.64 -18.04 -26.11
CA TYR A 119 2.17 -19.10 -25.23
C TYR A 119 3.41 -18.69 -24.46
N MET A 120 4.21 -17.74 -24.99
CA MET A 120 5.44 -17.25 -24.37
C MET A 120 5.13 -16.05 -23.46
N PRO A 121 5.12 -16.19 -22.12
CA PRO A 121 4.63 -15.17 -21.23
C PRO A 121 5.66 -14.07 -20.93
N ILE A 122 5.15 -12.84 -20.74
CA ILE A 122 5.87 -11.74 -20.08
C ILE A 122 5.32 -11.58 -18.66
N TYR A 123 6.19 -11.63 -17.66
CA TYR A 123 5.82 -11.47 -16.27
C TYR A 123 5.93 -10.01 -15.83
N PHE A 124 5.01 -9.54 -14.98
CA PHE A 124 5.00 -8.14 -14.54
C PHE A 124 4.78 -8.00 -13.03
N PHE A 125 5.66 -7.28 -12.35
CA PHE A 125 5.40 -6.71 -11.02
C PHE A 125 5.03 -5.22 -11.17
N LEU A 126 3.73 -4.92 -11.11
CA LEU A 126 3.20 -3.57 -11.25
C LEU A 126 2.66 -3.06 -9.92
N SER A 127 3.24 -1.97 -9.41
CA SER A 127 2.88 -1.38 -8.13
C SER A 127 3.53 -0.01 -7.98
N GLY A 128 3.02 0.86 -7.12
CA GLY A 128 3.60 2.19 -6.96
C GLY A 128 5.01 2.22 -6.34
N SER A 129 5.62 3.40 -6.30
CA SER A 129 6.98 3.59 -5.78
C SER A 129 7.13 3.12 -4.32
N GLY A 130 8.27 2.54 -3.96
CA GLY A 130 8.56 2.15 -2.58
C GLY A 130 7.80 0.92 -2.03
N THR A 131 6.93 0.27 -2.81
CA THR A 131 6.17 -0.92 -2.35
C THR A 131 6.95 -2.24 -2.40
N GLY A 132 8.18 -2.26 -2.93
CA GLY A 132 9.02 -3.46 -2.98
C GLY A 132 9.06 -4.20 -4.33
N LYS A 133 8.69 -3.57 -5.46
CA LYS A 133 8.78 -4.17 -6.81
C LYS A 133 10.18 -4.71 -7.14
N SER A 134 11.21 -3.87 -7.05
CA SER A 134 12.59 -4.23 -7.38
C SER A 134 13.09 -5.38 -6.51
N ARG A 135 12.60 -5.48 -5.26
CA ARG A 135 12.88 -6.63 -4.38
C ARG A 135 12.25 -7.92 -4.90
N ASN A 136 10.95 -7.89 -5.24
CA ASN A 136 10.26 -9.05 -5.79
C ASN A 136 10.89 -9.51 -7.12
N ALA A 137 11.27 -8.56 -7.98
CA ALA A 137 11.96 -8.83 -9.23
C ALA A 137 13.35 -9.47 -9.00
N THR A 138 14.14 -8.96 -8.05
CA THR A 138 15.42 -9.55 -7.66
C THR A 138 15.26 -11.01 -7.19
N GLU A 139 14.19 -11.29 -6.44
CA GLU A 139 13.91 -12.61 -5.86
C GLU A 139 13.13 -13.54 -6.80
N PHE A 140 12.75 -13.07 -7.98
CA PHE A 140 11.87 -13.78 -8.90
C PHE A 140 12.43 -15.15 -9.28
N TYR A 141 13.71 -15.21 -9.67
CA TYR A 141 14.40 -16.46 -10.00
C TYR A 141 14.37 -17.47 -8.84
N ASN A 142 14.76 -17.03 -7.64
CA ASN A 142 14.78 -17.89 -6.45
C ASN A 142 13.36 -18.34 -6.06
N THR A 143 12.37 -17.47 -6.25
CA THR A 143 10.96 -17.78 -5.98
C THR A 143 10.50 -18.90 -6.90
N VAL A 144 10.75 -18.79 -8.22
CA VAL A 144 10.42 -19.83 -9.20
C VAL A 144 11.11 -21.16 -8.86
N LEU A 145 12.41 -21.13 -8.56
CA LEU A 145 13.16 -22.34 -8.18
C LEU A 145 12.55 -23.01 -6.93
N ASN A 146 12.17 -22.22 -5.92
CA ASN A 146 11.53 -22.71 -4.71
C ASN A 146 10.14 -23.29 -4.98
N CYS A 147 9.35 -22.67 -5.85
CA CYS A 147 8.07 -23.22 -6.30
C CYS A 147 8.30 -24.58 -6.97
N LEU A 148 9.27 -24.69 -7.86
CA LEU A 148 9.49 -25.95 -8.58
C LEU A 148 10.14 -27.07 -7.73
N ASN A 149 10.52 -26.81 -6.47
CA ASN A 149 11.20 -27.81 -5.63
C ASN A 149 10.36 -29.07 -5.35
N ASN A 150 9.05 -28.90 -5.21
CA ASN A 150 8.10 -30.00 -4.93
C ASN A 150 7.48 -30.58 -6.21
N GLU A 151 8.06 -30.32 -7.39
CA GLU A 151 7.54 -30.84 -8.65
C GLU A 151 8.24 -32.11 -9.12
N ASP A 152 7.45 -33.01 -9.69
CA ASP A 152 7.92 -34.27 -10.27
C ASP A 152 8.71 -34.08 -11.57
N ASN A 153 8.56 -32.92 -12.24
CA ASN A 153 9.27 -32.63 -13.48
C ASN A 153 10.72 -32.20 -13.22
N SER A 154 11.60 -33.19 -13.13
CA SER A 154 13.04 -33.00 -12.90
C SER A 154 13.74 -32.20 -14.00
N GLU A 155 13.24 -32.25 -15.24
CA GLU A 155 13.88 -31.59 -16.39
C GLU A 155 13.68 -30.07 -16.33
N LEU A 156 12.43 -29.61 -16.17
CA LEU A 156 12.13 -28.18 -15.99
C LEU A 156 12.89 -27.62 -14.78
N LYS A 157 12.91 -28.35 -13.67
CA LYS A 157 13.66 -27.94 -12.47
C LYS A 157 15.16 -27.77 -12.77
N ASN A 158 15.78 -28.73 -13.47
CA ASN A 158 17.18 -28.66 -13.87
C ASN A 158 17.45 -27.50 -14.83
N MET A 159 16.55 -27.21 -15.76
CA MET A 159 16.66 -26.07 -16.67
C MET A 159 16.66 -24.74 -15.90
N ILE A 160 15.70 -24.56 -14.99
CA ILE A 160 15.63 -23.36 -14.15
C ILE A 160 16.86 -23.25 -13.26
N GLN A 161 17.29 -24.32 -12.59
CA GLN A 161 18.45 -24.29 -11.68
C GLN A 161 19.76 -23.85 -12.35
N ASN A 162 19.91 -24.12 -13.65
CA ASN A 162 21.09 -23.76 -14.45
C ASN A 162 20.90 -22.48 -15.27
N ALA A 163 19.82 -21.73 -15.05
CA ALA A 163 19.50 -20.55 -15.83
C ALA A 163 20.49 -19.40 -15.60
N LEU A 164 20.68 -18.60 -16.66
CA LEU A 164 21.38 -17.31 -16.59
C LEU A 164 20.39 -16.23 -16.19
N VAL A 165 20.78 -15.34 -15.28
CA VAL A 165 19.91 -14.28 -14.76
C VAL A 165 20.54 -12.93 -15.09
N PHE A 166 19.80 -12.09 -15.79
CA PHE A 166 20.18 -10.71 -16.06
C PHE A 166 19.26 -9.76 -15.30
N ASN A 167 19.85 -8.89 -14.48
CA ASN A 167 19.15 -7.81 -13.80
C ASN A 167 19.50 -6.49 -14.47
N VAL A 168 18.56 -5.99 -15.27
CA VAL A 168 18.64 -4.72 -15.99
C VAL A 168 17.83 -3.69 -15.24
N SER A 169 18.38 -2.50 -14.98
CA SER A 169 17.66 -1.39 -14.35
C SER A 169 17.76 -0.13 -15.18
N PHE A 170 16.68 0.67 -15.20
CA PHE A 170 16.68 2.03 -15.73
C PHE A 170 16.74 3.09 -14.61
N GLU A 171 17.17 2.69 -13.41
CA GLU A 171 17.33 3.57 -12.24
C GLU A 171 18.74 3.44 -11.63
N ASN A 172 18.98 4.10 -10.49
CA ASN A 172 20.17 3.92 -9.65
C ASN A 172 21.51 4.06 -10.42
N GLY A 173 21.62 5.10 -11.25
CA GLY A 173 22.83 5.40 -12.04
C GLY A 173 22.87 4.77 -13.43
N THR A 174 21.84 4.01 -13.81
CA THR A 174 21.71 3.37 -15.13
C THR A 174 20.47 3.84 -15.91
N SER A 175 20.00 5.06 -15.63
CA SER A 175 18.90 5.69 -16.38
C SER A 175 19.23 5.88 -17.87
N LEU A 176 18.19 6.01 -18.69
CA LEU A 176 18.35 6.23 -20.13
C LEU A 176 19.24 7.46 -20.38
N ARG A 177 20.20 7.32 -21.29
CA ARG A 177 21.05 8.43 -21.74
C ARG A 177 20.56 8.96 -23.08
N GLN A 178 20.83 10.24 -23.36
CA GLN A 178 20.50 10.85 -24.66
C GLN A 178 21.14 10.10 -25.85
N ALA A 179 22.28 9.44 -25.64
CA ALA A 179 22.94 8.62 -26.65
C ALA A 179 22.20 7.30 -26.97
N GLU A 180 21.21 6.90 -26.15
CA GLU A 180 20.44 5.67 -26.28
C GLU A 180 19.10 5.94 -26.98
N SER A 181 19.11 6.11 -28.31
CA SER A 181 17.89 6.37 -29.09
C SER A 181 16.96 5.16 -29.25
N ASP A 182 17.51 3.95 -29.17
CA ASP A 182 16.80 2.67 -29.23
C ASP A 182 16.77 2.04 -27.83
N THR A 183 15.59 2.07 -27.20
CA THR A 183 15.33 1.59 -25.84
C THR A 183 15.44 0.07 -25.73
N TYR A 184 15.27 -0.68 -26.82
CA TYR A 184 15.49 -2.12 -26.83
C TYR A 184 16.99 -2.46 -26.84
N LYS A 185 17.81 -1.72 -27.60
CA LYS A 185 19.27 -1.82 -27.51
C LYS A 185 19.80 -1.36 -26.16
N ALA A 186 19.16 -0.37 -25.54
CA ALA A 186 19.49 0.10 -24.20
C ALA A 186 19.42 -1.04 -23.15
N ILE A 187 18.52 -2.01 -23.33
CA ILE A 187 18.48 -3.24 -22.51
C ILE A 187 19.75 -4.07 -22.72
N GLY A 188 20.17 -4.25 -23.98
CA GLY A 188 21.41 -4.97 -24.31
C GLY A 188 22.66 -4.30 -23.73
N THR A 189 22.73 -2.96 -23.75
CA THR A 189 23.82 -2.21 -23.11
C THR A 189 23.90 -2.50 -21.60
N ARG A 190 22.76 -2.57 -20.93
CA ARG A 190 22.70 -2.88 -19.48
C ARG A 190 23.03 -4.34 -19.19
N MET A 191 22.62 -5.27 -20.07
CA MET A 191 23.08 -6.67 -19.98
C MET A 191 24.60 -6.75 -20.12
N LEU A 192 25.19 -6.02 -21.07
CA LEU A 192 26.64 -5.94 -21.23
C LEU A 192 27.31 -5.34 -19.99
N SER A 193 26.72 -4.31 -19.38
CA SER A 193 27.21 -3.71 -18.14
C SER A 193 27.25 -4.68 -16.96
N GLN A 194 26.29 -5.59 -16.84
CA GLN A 194 26.37 -6.67 -15.86
C GLN A 194 27.59 -7.57 -16.09
N LEU A 195 27.94 -7.85 -17.34
CA LEU A 195 29.04 -8.74 -17.72
C LEU A 195 30.43 -8.08 -17.63
N LEU A 196 30.48 -6.75 -17.55
CA LEU A 196 31.71 -5.96 -17.47
C LEU A 196 31.78 -5.16 -16.16
N PRO A 197 31.84 -5.81 -14.98
CA PRO A 197 31.74 -5.14 -13.69
C PRO A 197 32.89 -4.16 -13.37
N ASN A 198 33.99 -4.24 -14.13
CA ASN A 198 35.17 -3.39 -13.99
C ASN A 198 35.09 -2.10 -14.82
N MET A 199 34.05 -1.92 -15.62
CA MET A 199 33.84 -0.75 -16.47
C MET A 199 32.61 0.02 -15.99
N SER A 200 32.71 1.36 -15.93
CA SER A 200 31.55 2.18 -15.57
C SER A 200 30.49 2.16 -16.68
N PHE A 201 29.23 2.42 -16.33
CA PHE A 201 28.14 2.39 -17.32
C PHE A 201 28.36 3.43 -18.45
N ASP A 202 28.87 4.62 -18.11
CA ASP A 202 29.15 5.67 -19.10
C ASP A 202 30.37 5.33 -19.97
N GLU A 203 31.38 4.61 -19.44
CA GLU A 203 32.47 4.03 -20.23
C GLU A 203 31.97 3.00 -21.23
N ILE A 204 31.02 2.14 -20.85
CA ILE A 204 30.44 1.15 -21.76
C ILE A 204 29.70 1.84 -22.90
N ILE A 205 28.89 2.85 -22.59
CA ILE A 205 28.16 3.63 -23.59
C ILE A 205 29.11 4.36 -24.54
N SER A 206 30.24 4.89 -24.04
CA SER A 206 31.20 5.60 -24.88
C SER A 206 32.10 4.66 -25.69
N THR A 207 32.35 3.44 -25.21
CA THR A 207 33.26 2.47 -25.83
C THR A 207 32.59 1.57 -26.85
N TYR A 208 31.34 1.15 -26.63
CA TYR A 208 30.69 0.13 -27.46
C TYR A 208 29.47 0.65 -28.21
N GLU A 209 29.23 0.11 -29.41
CA GLU A 209 27.94 0.26 -30.08
C GLU A 209 26.87 -0.43 -29.22
N ALA A 210 25.72 0.24 -29.03
CA ALA A 210 24.62 -0.31 -28.22
C ALA A 210 24.14 -1.64 -28.82
N PRO A 211 24.29 -2.77 -28.11
CA PRO A 211 24.01 -4.08 -28.67
C PRO A 211 22.54 -4.45 -28.51
N TYR A 212 22.06 -5.38 -29.33
CA TYR A 212 20.77 -6.02 -29.04
C TYR A 212 20.94 -7.04 -27.89
N PRO A 213 19.91 -7.24 -27.03
CA PRO A 213 19.93 -8.27 -25.99
C PRO A 213 20.35 -9.66 -26.52
N TRP A 214 19.84 -10.02 -27.70
CA TRP A 214 20.18 -11.28 -28.35
C TRP A 214 21.67 -11.43 -28.67
N GLU A 215 22.36 -10.35 -29.08
CA GLU A 215 23.79 -10.39 -29.38
C GLU A 215 24.63 -10.64 -28.14
N VAL A 216 24.23 -10.07 -27.00
CA VAL A 216 24.87 -10.33 -25.70
C VAL A 216 24.70 -11.81 -25.33
N LEU A 217 23.50 -12.36 -25.48
CA LEU A 217 23.23 -13.78 -25.21
C LEU A 217 24.04 -14.71 -26.12
N GLN A 218 24.18 -14.39 -27.41
CA GLN A 218 25.01 -15.14 -28.34
C GLN A 218 26.48 -15.19 -27.91
N LEU A 219 27.04 -14.08 -27.42
CA LEU A 219 28.41 -14.04 -26.94
C LEU A 219 28.61 -14.83 -25.65
N VAL A 220 27.62 -14.83 -24.75
CA VAL A 220 27.65 -15.65 -23.54
C VAL A 220 27.55 -17.14 -23.87
N ALA A 221 26.66 -17.51 -24.80
CA ALA A 221 26.54 -18.87 -25.30
C ALA A 221 27.85 -19.37 -25.94
N LYS A 222 28.49 -18.50 -26.74
CA LYS A 222 29.80 -18.77 -27.35
C LYS A 222 30.88 -19.05 -26.29
N ASN A 223 30.98 -18.21 -25.26
CA ASN A 223 31.94 -18.43 -24.18
C ASN A 223 31.72 -19.76 -23.43
N LYS A 224 30.46 -20.17 -23.26
CA LYS A 224 30.09 -21.45 -22.64
C LYS A 224 30.24 -22.66 -23.56
N ASN A 225 30.58 -22.47 -24.83
CA ASN A 225 30.58 -23.53 -25.85
C ASN A 225 29.23 -24.28 -25.92
N GLN A 226 28.11 -23.55 -25.82
CA GLN A 226 26.76 -24.11 -25.84
C GLN A 226 25.90 -23.42 -26.91
N ASP A 227 24.96 -24.17 -27.50
CA ASP A 227 23.90 -23.57 -28.33
C ASP A 227 22.99 -22.73 -27.42
N LEU A 228 22.69 -21.50 -27.84
CA LEU A 228 21.80 -20.59 -27.14
C LEU A 228 20.39 -21.18 -26.92
N LYS A 229 19.94 -22.12 -27.77
CA LYS A 229 18.67 -22.84 -27.59
C LYS A 229 18.64 -23.75 -26.36
N ASN A 230 19.81 -24.18 -25.88
CA ASN A 230 19.94 -25.04 -24.70
C ASN A 230 20.14 -24.25 -23.41
N ILE A 231 20.23 -22.92 -23.49
CA ILE A 231 20.43 -22.04 -22.33
C ILE A 231 19.07 -21.52 -21.88
N THR A 232 18.80 -21.60 -20.58
CA THR A 232 17.63 -20.92 -19.99
C THR A 232 18.03 -19.54 -19.52
N VAL A 233 17.21 -18.52 -19.79
CA VAL A 233 17.52 -17.12 -19.47
C VAL A 233 16.38 -16.46 -18.74
N PHE A 234 16.66 -15.86 -17.59
CA PHE A 234 15.79 -14.88 -16.93
C PHE A 234 16.29 -13.48 -17.29
N LEU A 235 15.42 -12.69 -17.92
CA LEU A 235 15.68 -11.28 -18.22
C LEU A 235 14.78 -10.41 -17.34
N ILE A 236 15.33 -9.93 -16.24
CA ILE A 236 14.63 -9.09 -15.27
C ILE A 236 14.92 -7.63 -15.59
N ILE A 237 13.86 -6.87 -15.91
CA ILE A 237 13.94 -5.47 -16.33
C ILE A 237 13.18 -4.60 -15.32
N ASP A 238 13.92 -3.81 -14.57
CA ASP A 238 13.41 -2.94 -13.51
C ASP A 238 13.21 -1.51 -14.02
N ALA A 239 12.18 -0.86 -13.48
CA ALA A 239 11.89 0.56 -13.64
C ALA A 239 11.57 1.01 -15.09
N LEU A 240 10.78 0.21 -15.81
CA LEU A 240 10.38 0.49 -17.19
C LEU A 240 9.63 1.82 -17.39
N GLN A 241 9.06 2.41 -16.32
CA GLN A 241 8.41 3.73 -16.41
C GLN A 241 9.33 4.81 -17.00
N HIS A 242 10.64 4.71 -16.84
CA HIS A 242 11.59 5.72 -17.34
C HIS A 242 11.66 5.74 -18.86
N ILE A 243 11.33 4.64 -19.52
CA ILE A 243 11.19 4.58 -20.99
C ILE A 243 10.05 5.49 -21.47
N ILE A 244 8.96 5.59 -20.69
CA ILE A 244 7.79 6.44 -21.01
C ILE A 244 8.08 7.93 -20.73
N TYR A 245 8.84 8.23 -19.68
CA TYR A 245 9.08 9.63 -19.29
C TYR A 245 10.09 10.32 -20.20
N ASP A 246 11.17 9.65 -20.59
CA ASP A 246 12.22 10.25 -21.42
C ASP A 246 11.73 10.48 -22.86
N SER A 247 10.82 9.63 -23.34
CA SER A 247 10.22 9.76 -24.67
C SER A 247 9.30 10.98 -24.84
N LYS A 248 8.89 11.66 -23.76
CA LYS A 248 8.16 12.94 -23.85
C LYS A 248 9.01 14.10 -24.39
N MET A 249 10.34 13.93 -24.42
CA MET A 249 11.27 14.90 -25.01
C MET A 249 11.53 14.64 -26.50
N ASP A 250 11.02 13.52 -27.05
CA ASP A 250 11.14 13.15 -28.46
C ASP A 250 9.87 13.50 -29.25
N LEU A 251 10.01 13.73 -30.56
CA LEU A 251 8.90 13.94 -31.50
C LEU A 251 8.04 12.67 -31.76
N LEU A 252 8.42 11.53 -31.17
CA LEU A 252 7.72 10.24 -31.27
C LEU A 252 6.78 10.07 -30.09
N ASP A 253 5.61 9.47 -30.31
CA ASP A 253 4.64 9.17 -29.25
C ASP A 253 5.29 8.29 -28.16
N PRO A 254 5.40 8.76 -26.90
CA PRO A 254 5.93 8.01 -25.76
C PRO A 254 5.31 6.63 -25.57
N GLU A 255 4.00 6.50 -25.83
CA GLU A 255 3.30 5.22 -25.72
C GLU A 255 3.75 4.24 -26.81
N TYR A 256 4.11 4.73 -28.00
CA TYR A 256 4.60 3.91 -29.10
C TYR A 256 5.98 3.33 -28.83
N LYS A 257 6.95 4.14 -28.37
CA LYS A 257 8.30 3.65 -28.00
C LYS A 257 8.24 2.59 -26.91
N PHE A 258 7.41 2.82 -25.90
CA PHE A 258 7.19 1.86 -24.82
C PHE A 258 6.55 0.56 -25.34
N TYR A 259 5.48 0.66 -26.13
CA TYR A 259 4.85 -0.50 -26.77
C TYR A 259 5.85 -1.32 -27.58
N GLN A 260 6.65 -0.66 -28.43
CA GLN A 260 7.64 -1.31 -29.26
C GLN A 260 8.69 -2.05 -28.42
N THR A 261 9.13 -1.46 -27.31
CA THR A 261 10.10 -2.08 -26.41
C THR A 261 9.54 -3.33 -25.75
N ILE A 262 8.32 -3.27 -25.21
CA ILE A 262 7.68 -4.45 -24.60
C ILE A 262 7.39 -5.54 -25.64
N SER A 263 6.97 -5.15 -26.86
CA SER A 263 6.80 -6.11 -27.96
C SER A 263 8.11 -6.83 -28.28
N ASN A 264 9.20 -6.08 -28.45
CA ASN A 264 10.52 -6.66 -28.72
C ASN A 264 11.03 -7.56 -27.58
N ILE A 265 10.72 -7.22 -26.32
CA ILE A 265 11.00 -8.09 -25.16
C ILE A 265 10.21 -9.40 -25.25
N GLY A 266 8.94 -9.35 -25.66
CA GLY A 266 8.12 -10.54 -25.90
C GLY A 266 8.65 -11.40 -27.04
N ASP A 267 9.07 -10.76 -28.13
CA ASP A 267 9.60 -11.43 -29.32
C ASP A 267 10.90 -12.19 -29.03
N LEU A 268 11.69 -11.78 -28.02
CA LEU A 268 12.86 -12.56 -27.54
C LEU A 268 12.48 -13.98 -27.10
N GLY A 269 11.34 -14.14 -26.43
CA GLY A 269 10.82 -15.45 -26.01
C GLY A 269 10.41 -16.34 -27.19
N CYS A 270 10.17 -15.75 -28.36
CA CYS A 270 9.74 -16.47 -29.56
C CYS A 270 10.92 -16.97 -30.42
N GLN A 271 12.18 -16.70 -30.03
CA GLN A 271 13.37 -17.05 -30.84
C GLN A 271 13.90 -18.49 -30.61
N GLY A 272 13.15 -19.32 -29.88
CA GLY A 272 13.47 -20.74 -29.68
C GLY A 272 14.40 -21.04 -28.49
N THR A 273 14.77 -20.02 -27.71
CA THR A 273 15.46 -20.15 -26.43
C THR A 273 14.45 -20.04 -25.29
N PHE A 274 14.61 -20.82 -24.21
CA PHE A 274 13.71 -20.74 -23.06
C PHE A 274 14.00 -19.46 -22.23
N LEU A 275 13.42 -18.35 -22.69
CA LEU A 275 13.64 -17.02 -22.14
C LEU A 275 12.41 -16.54 -21.36
N ILE A 276 12.66 -16.02 -20.17
CA ILE A 276 11.64 -15.65 -19.19
C ILE A 276 11.82 -14.16 -18.88
N PRO A 277 11.10 -13.26 -19.57
CA PRO A 277 11.16 -11.84 -19.30
C PRO A 277 10.27 -11.48 -18.10
N CYS A 278 10.83 -10.74 -17.14
CA CYS A 278 10.12 -10.21 -15.98
C CYS A 278 10.34 -8.71 -15.88
N CYS A 279 9.27 -7.95 -15.82
CA CYS A 279 9.27 -6.51 -15.96
C CYS A 279 8.69 -5.83 -14.71
N THR A 280 9.26 -4.70 -14.27
CA THR A 280 8.66 -3.88 -13.20
C THR A 280 8.31 -2.48 -13.70
N SER A 281 7.25 -1.92 -13.14
CA SER A 281 6.93 -0.50 -13.36
C SER A 281 6.03 0.10 -12.28
N THR A 282 6.16 1.42 -12.08
CA THR A 282 5.25 2.23 -11.26
C THR A 282 3.97 2.62 -11.98
N ILE A 283 3.98 2.65 -13.31
CA ILE A 283 2.87 3.14 -14.14
C ILE A 283 1.92 1.99 -14.47
N ILE A 284 0.85 1.82 -13.68
CA ILE A 284 -0.09 0.70 -13.87
C ILE A 284 -1.05 0.95 -15.05
N SER A 285 -1.58 2.18 -15.19
CA SER A 285 -2.65 2.46 -16.16
C SER A 285 -2.19 2.40 -17.63
N PRO A 286 -1.14 3.14 -18.05
CA PRO A 286 -0.53 2.98 -19.36
C PRO A 286 -0.10 1.55 -19.69
N ILE A 287 0.49 0.81 -18.75
CA ILE A 287 0.86 -0.59 -19.00
C ILE A 287 -0.37 -1.45 -19.24
N ASN A 288 -1.43 -1.32 -18.44
CA ASN A 288 -2.67 -2.08 -18.66
C ASN A 288 -3.33 -1.75 -20.00
N ARG A 289 -3.19 -0.50 -20.49
CA ARG A 289 -3.70 -0.12 -21.81
C ARG A 289 -2.85 -0.74 -22.92
N ILE A 290 -1.53 -0.63 -22.81
CA ILE A 290 -0.56 -1.11 -23.81
C ILE A 290 -0.56 -2.64 -23.88
N THR A 291 -0.61 -3.32 -22.74
CA THR A 291 -0.69 -4.80 -22.67
C THR A 291 -1.97 -5.37 -23.27
N LYS A 292 -3.07 -4.61 -23.32
CA LYS A 292 -4.27 -5.02 -24.07
C LYS A 292 -4.09 -4.97 -25.58
N LEU A 293 -3.22 -4.08 -26.06
CA LEU A 293 -2.85 -3.99 -27.47
C LEU A 293 -1.81 -5.06 -27.82
N LEU A 294 -1.01 -5.49 -26.86
CA LEU A 294 -0.11 -6.63 -27.02
C LEU A 294 -0.95 -7.91 -27.16
N HIS A 295 -0.64 -8.66 -28.21
CA HIS A 295 -1.14 -10.03 -28.38
C HIS A 295 -0.30 -11.06 -27.60
N HIS A 296 0.63 -10.61 -26.78
CA HIS A 296 1.48 -11.44 -25.94
C HIS A 296 0.73 -11.90 -24.68
N LYS A 297 1.03 -13.11 -24.21
CA LYS A 297 0.56 -13.56 -22.89
C LYS A 297 1.24 -12.73 -21.80
N CYS A 298 0.47 -12.02 -21.00
CA CYS A 298 0.98 -11.23 -19.86
C CYS A 298 0.54 -11.88 -18.53
N VAL A 299 1.49 -12.12 -17.63
CA VAL A 299 1.25 -12.66 -16.29
C VAL A 299 1.57 -11.59 -15.26
N TYR A 300 0.53 -11.07 -14.58
CA TYR A 300 0.71 -10.07 -13.53
C TYR A 300 0.92 -10.75 -12.19
N LEU A 301 2.04 -10.43 -11.54
CA LEU A 301 2.46 -11.00 -10.28
C LEU A 301 2.15 -10.03 -9.13
N PRO A 302 1.62 -10.53 -8.00
CA PRO A 302 1.31 -9.70 -6.83
C PRO A 302 2.57 -9.15 -6.18
N VAL A 303 2.47 -7.94 -5.63
CA VAL A 303 3.48 -7.34 -4.74
C VAL A 303 2.88 -7.31 -3.33
N PRO A 304 3.33 -8.16 -2.40
CA PRO A 304 2.71 -8.29 -1.10
C PRO A 304 3.01 -7.10 -0.19
N THR A 305 2.06 -6.77 0.69
CA THR A 305 2.35 -5.93 1.87
C THR A 305 3.22 -6.73 2.84
N LEU A 306 4.27 -6.11 3.37
CA LEU A 306 5.20 -6.78 4.25
C LEU A 306 4.64 -6.91 5.68
N HIS A 307 4.89 -8.06 6.31
CA HIS A 307 4.84 -8.15 7.77
C HIS A 307 6.11 -7.55 8.39
N SER A 308 6.12 -7.42 9.72
CA SER A 308 7.27 -6.93 10.48
C SER A 308 8.58 -7.60 10.01
N PRO A 309 9.52 -6.83 9.43
CA PRO A 309 10.75 -7.33 8.88
C PRO A 309 11.63 -8.12 9.85
N ARG A 310 12.36 -9.09 9.29
CA ARG A 310 13.34 -9.92 9.98
C ARG A 310 14.64 -9.95 9.19
N ILE A 311 15.78 -10.10 9.86
CA ILE A 311 17.10 -10.31 9.24
C ILE A 311 17.67 -11.64 9.69
N TYR A 312 18.48 -12.30 8.84
CA TYR A 312 19.21 -13.48 9.27
C TYR A 312 20.36 -13.08 10.20
N GLN A 313 20.54 -13.82 11.30
CA GLN A 313 21.75 -13.69 12.11
C GLN A 313 22.94 -14.19 11.29
N GLU A 314 24.05 -13.46 11.34
CA GLU A 314 25.31 -13.88 10.72
C GLU A 314 25.64 -15.32 11.08
N ASN A 315 25.98 -16.12 10.07
CA ASN A 315 26.36 -17.54 10.20
C ASN A 315 25.28 -18.46 10.82
N SER A 316 24.00 -18.07 10.82
CA SER A 316 22.91 -18.94 11.27
C SER A 316 21.68 -18.91 10.35
N LYS A 317 20.90 -19.99 10.34
CA LYS A 317 19.56 -20.01 9.72
C LYS A 317 18.49 -19.32 10.58
N LYS A 318 18.85 -18.79 11.75
CA LYS A 318 17.90 -18.10 12.64
C LYS A 318 17.72 -16.66 12.16
N SER A 319 16.47 -16.23 12.07
CA SER A 319 16.13 -14.85 11.77
C SER A 319 15.73 -14.10 13.05
N ILE A 320 16.25 -12.90 13.24
CA ILE A 320 15.85 -11.99 14.32
C ILE A 320 14.91 -10.91 13.80
N GLU A 321 14.02 -10.43 14.67
CA GLU A 321 13.14 -9.30 14.35
C GLU A 321 13.92 -8.00 14.41
N ILE A 322 13.70 -7.14 13.41
CA ILE A 322 14.34 -5.83 13.33
C ILE A 322 13.74 -4.88 14.35
N PHE A 323 12.42 -4.97 14.51
CA PHE A 323 11.65 -4.12 15.38
C PHE A 323 11.45 -4.79 16.74
N PRO A 324 11.70 -4.10 17.87
CA PRO A 324 11.35 -4.60 19.20
C PRO A 324 9.89 -5.04 19.31
N LYS A 325 9.63 -6.12 20.05
CA LYS A 325 8.28 -6.70 20.26
C LYS A 325 7.39 -5.90 21.22
N ASN A 326 7.78 -4.70 21.62
CA ASN A 326 6.95 -3.90 22.50
C ASN A 326 5.66 -3.45 21.74
N PRO A 327 4.55 -3.19 22.45
CA PRO A 327 3.30 -2.77 21.82
C PRO A 327 3.42 -1.53 20.94
N ILE A 328 4.37 -0.64 21.27
CA ILE A 328 4.58 0.65 20.63
C ILE A 328 5.14 0.49 19.24
N THR A 329 6.29 -0.17 19.15
CA THR A 329 6.96 -0.45 17.90
C THR A 329 6.08 -1.30 17.00
N LYS A 330 5.30 -2.23 17.57
CA LYS A 330 4.31 -2.99 16.80
C LYS A 330 3.29 -2.08 16.12
N ILE A 331 2.71 -1.14 16.88
CA ILE A 331 1.78 -0.14 16.35
C ILE A 331 2.44 0.72 15.26
N LEU A 332 3.68 1.18 15.45
CA LEU A 332 4.42 1.97 14.46
C LEU A 332 4.65 1.18 13.15
N VAL A 333 5.05 -0.09 13.26
CA VAL A 333 5.24 -0.98 12.12
C VAL A 333 3.91 -1.19 11.37
N GLU A 334 2.81 -1.34 12.09
CA GLU A 334 1.48 -1.51 11.51
C GLU A 334 0.95 -0.22 10.87
N ASP A 335 1.30 0.96 11.40
CA ASP A 335 0.97 2.25 10.79
C ASP A 335 1.65 2.49 9.45
N CYS A 336 2.80 1.85 9.23
CA CYS A 336 3.46 1.79 7.93
C CYS A 336 2.75 0.85 6.94
N GLY A 337 1.77 0.06 7.39
CA GLY A 337 0.85 -0.72 6.54
C GLY A 337 1.54 -1.75 5.66
N GLY A 338 2.72 -2.23 6.07
CA GLY A 338 3.53 -3.16 5.27
C GLY A 338 4.19 -2.54 4.05
N HIS A 339 4.19 -1.21 3.91
CA HIS A 339 4.84 -0.52 2.81
C HIS A 339 6.36 -0.54 3.01
N GLY A 340 7.09 -1.22 2.11
CA GLY A 340 8.53 -1.45 2.23
C GLY A 340 9.32 -0.19 2.55
N LYS A 341 9.16 0.87 1.76
CA LYS A 341 9.90 2.12 1.99
C LYS A 341 9.45 2.86 3.26
N ALA A 342 8.22 2.68 3.71
CA ALA A 342 7.77 3.30 4.96
C ALA A 342 8.39 2.59 6.16
N LEU A 343 8.48 1.26 6.11
CA LEU A 343 9.18 0.45 7.10
C LEU A 343 10.68 0.72 7.12
N GLU A 344 11.31 0.98 5.97
CA GLU A 344 12.72 1.39 5.92
C GLU A 344 12.90 2.75 6.61
N THR A 345 12.05 3.74 6.29
CA THR A 345 12.10 5.04 6.97
C THR A 345 11.89 4.87 8.47
N LEU A 346 10.95 4.03 8.91
CA LEU A 346 10.72 3.76 10.32
C LEU A 346 11.95 3.13 10.99
N GLN A 347 12.62 2.18 10.34
CA GLN A 347 13.86 1.60 10.84
C GLN A 347 14.95 2.67 10.99
N GLU A 348 15.15 3.49 9.96
CA GLU A 348 16.11 4.62 9.98
C GLU A 348 15.78 5.61 11.10
N THR A 349 14.51 5.97 11.27
CA THR A 349 14.05 6.89 12.33
C THR A 349 14.31 6.29 13.70
N ILE A 350 13.94 5.04 13.94
CA ILE A 350 14.13 4.37 15.24
C ILE A 350 15.61 4.23 15.61
N MET A 351 16.50 4.00 14.63
CA MET A 351 17.95 3.89 14.88
C MET A 351 18.56 5.17 15.49
N ASN A 352 17.91 6.32 15.34
CA ASN A 352 18.36 7.59 15.95
C ASN A 352 17.99 7.71 17.44
N TYR A 353 17.29 6.74 18.01
CA TYR A 353 16.83 6.75 19.40
C TYR A 353 17.50 5.62 20.21
N HIS A 354 18.07 5.97 21.37
CA HIS A 354 18.78 5.01 22.23
C HIS A 354 17.87 3.93 22.84
N ASP A 355 16.66 4.30 23.28
CA ASP A 355 15.61 3.36 23.69
C ASP A 355 14.23 3.90 23.26
N VAL A 356 13.58 3.18 22.35
CA VAL A 356 12.23 3.51 21.84
C VAL A 356 11.19 3.52 22.96
N ASN A 357 11.35 2.70 24.00
CA ASN A 357 10.42 2.66 25.14
C ASN A 357 10.60 3.87 26.06
N GLU A 358 11.78 4.47 26.07
CA GLU A 358 12.06 5.65 26.88
C GLU A 358 11.85 6.97 26.12
N SER A 359 11.85 6.90 24.80
CA SER A 359 11.73 8.04 23.90
C SER A 359 10.30 8.57 23.80
N ASN A 360 10.17 9.87 23.52
CA ASN A 360 8.87 10.47 23.27
C ASN A 360 8.35 10.03 21.90
N ILE A 361 7.33 9.18 21.88
CA ILE A 361 6.81 8.60 20.64
C ILE A 361 6.13 9.62 19.74
N ASN A 362 5.62 10.74 20.28
CA ASN A 362 5.16 11.83 19.43
C ASN A 362 6.33 12.42 18.62
N LEU A 363 7.53 12.46 19.19
CA LEU A 363 8.73 12.88 18.45
C LEU A 363 9.10 11.83 17.38
N ILE A 364 9.13 10.54 17.73
CA ILE A 364 9.41 9.47 16.75
C ILE A 364 8.42 9.52 15.58
N MET A 365 7.13 9.69 15.88
CA MET A 365 6.08 9.77 14.88
C MET A 365 6.18 11.04 14.04
N ASN A 366 6.46 12.19 14.65
CA ASN A 366 6.68 13.43 13.91
C ASN A 366 7.92 13.34 13.03
N ASP A 367 9.01 12.71 13.49
CA ASP A 367 10.23 12.50 12.72
C ASP A 367 10.00 11.55 11.55
N LEU A 368 9.31 10.43 11.78
CA LEU A 368 8.90 9.51 10.73
C LEU A 368 8.03 10.21 9.68
N ARG A 369 7.05 10.98 10.14
CA ARG A 369 6.16 11.77 9.27
C ARG A 369 6.98 12.75 8.45
N ASN A 370 7.83 13.55 9.08
CA ASN A 370 8.67 14.54 8.40
C ASN A 370 9.62 13.88 7.40
N ALA A 371 10.23 12.74 7.76
CA ALA A 371 11.11 11.98 6.87
C ALA A 371 10.35 11.45 5.64
N LEU A 372 9.12 10.95 5.82
CA LEU A 372 8.27 10.52 4.70
C LEU A 372 7.77 11.69 3.86
N THR A 373 7.34 12.79 4.48
CA THR A 373 6.91 14.02 3.79
C THR A 373 8.02 14.55 2.90
N ASN A 374 9.24 14.65 3.43
CA ASN A 374 10.41 15.13 2.67
C ASN A 374 10.78 14.16 1.54
N ARG A 375 10.77 12.84 1.81
CA ARG A 375 11.12 11.81 0.82
C ARG A 375 10.14 11.75 -0.35
N TYR A 376 8.88 12.09 -0.12
CA TYR A 376 7.82 12.02 -1.13
C TYR A 376 7.24 13.39 -1.50
N ILE A 377 7.96 14.49 -1.27
CA ILE A 377 7.46 15.88 -1.45
C ILE A 377 6.74 16.10 -2.80
N ASN A 378 7.25 15.51 -3.88
CA ASN A 378 6.65 15.60 -5.21
C ASN A 378 5.36 14.77 -5.36
N ALA A 379 5.24 13.65 -4.65
CA ALA A 379 3.97 12.91 -4.57
C ALA A 379 2.90 13.69 -3.78
N PHE A 380 3.31 14.70 -3.02
CA PHE A 380 2.44 15.59 -2.24
C PHE A 380 2.19 16.95 -2.90
N SER A 381 2.63 17.15 -4.14
CA SER A 381 2.27 18.33 -4.94
C SER A 381 0.84 18.20 -5.47
N LEU A 382 -0.11 17.96 -4.56
CA LEU A 382 -1.54 17.83 -4.81
C LEU A 382 -2.24 19.11 -4.38
N SER A 383 -3.26 19.51 -5.12
CA SER A 383 -4.19 20.56 -4.69
C SER A 383 -5.02 20.09 -3.49
N THR A 384 -5.52 21.04 -2.70
CA THR A 384 -6.38 20.74 -1.54
C THR A 384 -7.61 19.91 -1.92
N SER A 385 -8.19 20.14 -3.11
CA SER A 385 -9.35 19.37 -3.61
C SER A 385 -8.97 17.92 -3.94
N GLU A 386 -7.79 17.67 -4.51
CA GLU A 386 -7.31 16.31 -4.77
C GLU A 386 -7.04 15.56 -3.46
N ILE A 387 -6.41 16.23 -2.48
CA ILE A 387 -6.18 15.66 -1.15
C ILE A 387 -7.50 15.29 -0.49
N GLN A 388 -8.50 16.19 -0.54
CA GLN A 388 -9.84 15.95 -0.01
C GLN A 388 -10.51 14.76 -0.70
N ALA A 389 -10.47 14.69 -2.04
CA ALA A 389 -11.08 13.59 -2.79
C ALA A 389 -10.43 12.24 -2.47
N ILE A 390 -9.09 12.19 -2.38
CA ILE A 390 -8.35 10.97 -2.00
C ILE A 390 -8.66 10.57 -0.56
N ALA A 391 -8.61 11.52 0.38
CA ALA A 391 -8.91 11.26 1.78
C ALA A 391 -10.35 10.78 1.96
N LYS A 392 -11.33 11.43 1.32
CA LYS A 392 -12.73 11.00 1.29
C LYS A 392 -12.84 9.57 0.79
N ALA A 393 -12.28 9.27 -0.38
CA ALA A 393 -12.33 7.94 -0.96
C ALA A 393 -11.77 6.84 -0.04
N ILE A 394 -10.66 7.10 0.65
CA ILE A 394 -10.05 6.12 1.57
C ILE A 394 -10.88 6.00 2.85
N LEU A 395 -11.25 7.12 3.48
CA LEU A 395 -11.94 7.14 4.77
C LEU A 395 -13.37 6.61 4.69
N THR A 396 -14.09 6.88 3.61
CA THR A 396 -15.46 6.37 3.39
C THR A 396 -15.47 5.03 2.67
N ARG A 397 -14.30 4.44 2.36
CA ARG A 397 -14.17 3.23 1.52
C ARG A 397 -15.07 3.33 0.28
N GLN A 398 -14.94 4.44 -0.45
CA GLN A 398 -15.70 4.68 -1.66
C GLN A 398 -15.32 3.63 -2.70
N THR A 399 -16.33 3.01 -3.32
CA THR A 399 -16.11 2.11 -4.45
C THR A 399 -15.76 2.95 -5.68
N LEU A 400 -14.62 2.65 -6.30
CA LEU A 400 -14.05 3.41 -7.41
C LEU A 400 -13.74 2.49 -8.58
N ASP A 401 -13.78 3.05 -9.79
CA ASP A 401 -13.25 2.42 -11.00
C ASP A 401 -11.83 2.93 -11.24
N LEU A 402 -10.87 2.01 -11.43
CA LEU A 402 -9.45 2.29 -11.59
C LEU A 402 -9.16 3.27 -12.74
N ASP A 403 -9.99 3.25 -13.79
CA ASP A 403 -9.79 4.01 -15.03
C ASP A 403 -10.66 5.28 -15.08
N LYS A 404 -11.55 5.50 -14.12
CA LYS A 404 -12.40 6.72 -14.06
C LYS A 404 -11.79 7.74 -13.12
N ASN A 405 -12.00 9.03 -13.43
CA ASN A 405 -11.57 10.10 -12.55
C ASN A 405 -12.28 10.00 -11.20
N LEU A 406 -11.54 10.27 -10.12
CA LEU A 406 -12.15 10.53 -8.83
C LEU A 406 -13.06 11.76 -8.95
N PRO A 407 -14.19 11.78 -8.21
CA PRO A 407 -15.07 12.94 -8.16
C PRO A 407 -14.26 14.21 -7.90
N GLU A 408 -14.54 15.27 -8.67
CA GLU A 408 -13.94 16.60 -8.50
C GLU A 408 -12.43 16.69 -8.75
N THR A 409 -11.84 15.66 -9.35
CA THR A 409 -10.43 15.68 -9.79
C THR A 409 -10.32 15.28 -11.25
N ASN A 410 -9.17 15.56 -11.86
CA ASN A 410 -8.78 15.03 -13.16
C ASN A 410 -7.89 13.78 -13.04
N LYS A 411 -7.79 13.19 -11.85
CA LYS A 411 -6.93 12.04 -11.57
C LYS A 411 -7.75 10.78 -11.41
N THR A 412 -7.29 9.71 -12.06
CA THR A 412 -7.80 8.36 -11.87
C THR A 412 -7.13 7.70 -10.65
N PRO A 413 -7.78 6.72 -9.99
CA PRO A 413 -7.14 5.89 -8.97
C PRO A 413 -5.82 5.28 -9.47
N GLY A 414 -5.75 4.88 -10.74
CA GLY A 414 -4.53 4.35 -11.37
C GLY A 414 -3.35 5.32 -11.38
N GLN A 415 -3.60 6.62 -11.52
CA GLN A 415 -2.56 7.65 -11.43
C GLN A 415 -2.13 7.90 -9.99
N ILE A 416 -3.06 7.83 -9.03
CA ILE A 416 -2.76 8.07 -7.61
C ILE A 416 -1.87 6.99 -7.02
N ILE A 417 -2.14 5.73 -7.35
CA ILE A 417 -1.36 4.60 -6.82
C ILE A 417 0.07 4.53 -7.37
N GLN A 418 0.42 5.30 -8.41
CA GLN A 418 1.75 5.32 -9.01
C GLN A 418 2.84 5.69 -7.99
N HIS A 419 2.51 6.56 -7.03
CA HIS A 419 3.43 6.98 -5.98
C HIS A 419 3.65 5.89 -4.91
N GLY A 420 2.81 4.86 -4.86
CA GLY A 420 2.92 3.67 -4.00
C GLY A 420 2.43 3.82 -2.56
N LEU A 421 2.22 5.06 -2.14
CA LEU A 421 1.73 5.45 -0.83
C LEU A 421 0.27 5.06 -0.63
N VAL A 422 -0.50 5.12 -1.71
CA VAL A 422 -1.87 4.64 -1.80
C VAL A 422 -1.87 3.40 -2.68
N GLN A 423 -2.62 2.39 -2.27
CA GLN A 423 -2.84 1.14 -2.99
C GLN A 423 -4.29 1.04 -3.43
N PHE A 424 -4.56 0.17 -4.39
CA PHE A 424 -5.90 -0.12 -4.87
C PHE A 424 -6.27 -1.56 -4.56
N GLU A 425 -7.17 -1.73 -3.59
CA GLU A 425 -7.73 -3.02 -3.20
C GLU A 425 -8.89 -3.36 -4.13
N ARG A 426 -8.68 -4.27 -5.09
CA ARG A 426 -9.72 -4.67 -6.06
C ARG A 426 -10.81 -5.50 -5.39
N ILE A 427 -12.06 -5.28 -5.81
CA ILE A 427 -13.21 -6.08 -5.38
C ILE A 427 -13.31 -7.33 -6.27
N GLY A 428 -13.36 -8.51 -5.65
CA GLY A 428 -13.52 -9.79 -6.32
C GLY A 428 -12.19 -10.55 -6.55
N THR A 429 -12.30 -11.80 -6.97
CA THR A 429 -11.15 -12.73 -7.13
C THR A 429 -10.49 -12.65 -8.51
N PHE A 430 -11.09 -11.95 -9.47
CA PHE A 430 -10.55 -11.85 -10.83
C PHE A 430 -9.56 -10.68 -10.92
N CYS A 431 -8.34 -10.97 -11.39
CA CYS A 431 -7.26 -10.00 -11.62
C CYS A 431 -7.66 -8.79 -12.50
N ASN A 432 -8.78 -8.90 -13.23
CA ASN A 432 -9.29 -7.89 -14.15
C ASN A 432 -10.40 -6.99 -13.58
N SER A 433 -10.79 -7.15 -12.31
CA SER A 433 -11.81 -6.27 -11.71
C SER A 433 -11.32 -4.83 -11.68
N LYS A 434 -11.98 -3.94 -12.43
CA LYS A 434 -11.67 -2.51 -12.46
C LYS A 434 -12.15 -1.76 -11.23
N THR A 435 -13.05 -2.37 -10.47
CA THR A 435 -13.65 -1.76 -9.29
C THR A 435 -12.90 -2.13 -8.02
N GLY A 436 -12.74 -1.18 -7.12
CA GLY A 436 -11.98 -1.37 -5.89
C GLY A 436 -12.05 -0.18 -4.96
N TYR A 437 -11.22 -0.24 -3.92
CA TYR A 437 -11.08 0.81 -2.91
C TYR A 437 -9.66 1.35 -2.92
N LEU A 438 -9.51 2.66 -2.75
CA LEU A 438 -8.22 3.20 -2.34
C LEU A 438 -7.97 2.82 -0.87
N THR A 439 -6.75 2.41 -0.58
CA THR A 439 -6.28 2.12 0.78
C THR A 439 -4.89 2.73 0.96
N ALA A 440 -4.57 3.20 2.16
CA ALA A 440 -3.27 3.75 2.46
C ALA A 440 -2.92 3.43 3.91
N PRO A 441 -1.63 3.16 4.23
CA PRO A 441 -1.20 3.03 5.61
C PRO A 441 -1.60 4.25 6.46
N TYR A 442 -1.77 4.04 7.77
CA TYR A 442 -2.20 5.10 8.68
C TYR A 442 -1.32 6.35 8.59
N ILE A 443 0.01 6.16 8.52
CA ILE A 443 0.97 7.27 8.47
C ILE A 443 0.66 8.22 7.30
N TRP A 444 0.10 7.72 6.19
CA TRP A 444 -0.31 8.54 5.04
C TRP A 444 -1.55 9.35 5.30
N ILE A 445 -2.57 8.77 5.95
CA ILE A 445 -3.77 9.51 6.33
C ILE A 445 -3.40 10.65 7.26
N TRP A 446 -2.43 10.44 8.16
CA TRP A 446 -1.95 11.49 9.03
C TRP A 446 -1.27 12.64 8.27
N ILE A 447 -0.45 12.33 7.27
CA ILE A 447 0.14 13.35 6.39
C ILE A 447 -0.95 14.13 5.63
N LEU A 448 -1.94 13.45 5.04
CA LEU A 448 -3.04 14.11 4.31
C LEU A 448 -3.86 15.02 5.23
N ALA A 449 -4.19 14.55 6.43
CA ALA A 449 -4.95 15.32 7.41
C ALA A 449 -4.23 16.60 7.88
N GLN A 450 -2.90 16.57 7.96
CA GLN A 450 -2.11 17.77 8.22
C GLN A 450 -2.29 18.81 7.12
N GLN A 451 -2.23 18.38 5.86
CA GLN A 451 -2.43 19.27 4.71
C GLN A 451 -3.87 19.82 4.65
N MET A 452 -4.84 19.07 5.17
CA MET A 452 -6.25 19.48 5.25
C MET A 452 -6.59 20.35 6.47
N GLY A 453 -5.65 20.59 7.39
CA GLY A 453 -5.92 21.36 8.62
C GLY A 453 -6.79 20.63 9.64
N VAL A 454 -6.90 19.29 9.54
CA VAL A 454 -7.60 18.44 10.52
C VAL A 454 -6.62 17.68 11.42
N ASP A 455 -5.33 18.03 11.39
CA ASP A 455 -4.29 17.43 12.26
C ASP A 455 -4.68 17.49 13.73
N GLU A 456 -5.28 18.59 14.21
CA GLU A 456 -5.69 18.70 15.61
C GLU A 456 -6.67 17.58 16.03
N LEU A 457 -7.54 17.11 15.13
CA LEU A 457 -8.41 15.97 15.41
C LEU A 457 -7.66 14.64 15.43
N LEU A 458 -6.64 14.46 14.58
CA LEU A 458 -5.78 13.28 14.62
C LEU A 458 -4.78 13.30 15.78
N GLN A 459 -4.35 14.48 16.22
CA GLN A 459 -3.62 14.66 17.47
C GLN A 459 -4.52 14.27 18.65
N LYS A 460 -5.83 14.61 18.60
CA LYS A 460 -6.87 14.13 19.52
C LYS A 460 -7.18 12.63 19.40
N TRP A 461 -6.77 11.94 18.33
CA TRP A 461 -6.74 10.47 18.33
C TRP A 461 -5.72 9.89 19.31
N GLN A 462 -4.96 10.74 20.00
CA GLN A 462 -4.07 10.34 21.10
C GLN A 462 -3.17 9.17 20.69
N PHE A 463 -2.43 9.35 19.59
CA PHE A 463 -1.24 8.51 19.37
C PHE A 463 -0.30 8.55 20.57
N GLY A 464 -0.34 9.66 21.31
CA GLY A 464 0.30 9.87 22.58
C GLY A 464 -0.62 9.63 23.77
N ASP A 465 -0.97 8.38 24.04
CA ASP A 465 -0.83 7.93 25.42
C ASP A 465 0.48 7.12 25.54
N TYR A 466 1.60 7.80 25.32
CA TYR A 466 2.91 7.31 25.77
C TYR A 466 3.46 8.15 26.92
N ASN A 467 3.06 9.42 26.98
CA ASN A 467 3.29 10.29 28.13
C ASN A 467 2.15 10.24 29.17
N GLU A 468 0.94 9.76 28.88
CA GLU A 468 -0.02 9.30 29.93
C GLU A 468 0.35 7.85 30.39
N GLN A 469 1.17 7.10 29.63
CA GLN A 469 1.85 5.85 30.02
C GLN A 469 3.13 6.11 30.83
N LYS A 470 3.65 7.34 30.82
CA LYS A 470 4.80 7.78 31.62
C LYS A 470 4.47 8.77 32.76
N SER A 471 3.51 9.69 32.65
CA SER A 471 3.13 10.65 33.71
C SER A 471 1.89 11.55 33.40
N GLN A 472 0.74 11.28 34.08
CA GLN A 472 -0.32 12.22 34.55
C GLN A 472 -1.33 12.83 33.52
N LEU A 473 -2.68 12.96 33.64
CA LEU A 473 -3.83 12.61 34.53
C LEU A 473 -5.14 13.19 33.87
N PRO A 474 -6.42 12.86 34.24
CA PRO A 474 -6.90 12.27 35.49
C PRO A 474 -7.41 10.82 35.39
N SER A 475 -7.36 10.19 36.56
CA SER A 475 -7.83 8.85 36.89
C SER A 475 -9.09 8.40 36.15
N GLU A 476 -9.16 7.09 35.88
CA GLU A 476 -10.36 6.28 35.65
C GLU A 476 -10.72 5.84 34.20
N SER A 477 -9.94 6.13 33.15
CA SER A 477 -10.31 5.68 31.80
C SER A 477 -10.02 4.19 31.54
N GLN A 478 -11.07 3.43 31.21
CA GLN A 478 -11.01 2.00 30.89
C GLN A 478 -10.81 1.81 29.39
N ALA A 479 -10.13 0.73 28.96
CA ALA A 479 -9.80 0.46 27.55
C ALA A 479 -10.98 0.56 26.56
N TRP A 480 -12.21 0.27 26.99
CA TRP A 480 -13.42 0.41 26.15
C TRP A 480 -13.79 1.86 25.85
N GLN A 481 -13.52 2.80 26.75
CA GLN A 481 -13.76 4.24 26.52
C GLN A 481 -12.83 4.80 25.43
N ASN A 482 -11.63 4.24 25.30
CA ASN A 482 -10.69 4.60 24.24
C ASN A 482 -11.22 4.16 22.87
N PHE A 483 -11.94 3.02 22.80
CA PHE A 483 -12.57 2.58 21.56
C PHE A 483 -13.80 3.40 21.17
N GLU A 484 -14.64 3.78 22.14
CA GLU A 484 -15.78 4.69 21.90
C GLU A 484 -15.29 6.06 21.39
N HIS A 485 -14.27 6.61 22.03
CA HIS A 485 -13.63 7.85 21.60
C HIS A 485 -13.04 7.73 20.19
N PHE A 486 -12.37 6.61 19.89
CA PHE A 486 -11.84 6.31 18.57
C PHE A 486 -12.93 6.28 17.49
N LEU A 487 -14.06 5.61 17.74
CA LEU A 487 -15.18 5.54 16.80
C LEU A 487 -15.82 6.92 16.56
N ALA A 488 -16.11 7.65 17.64
CA ALA A 488 -16.68 8.99 17.57
C ALA A 488 -15.77 9.93 16.76
N THR A 489 -14.45 9.83 16.94
CA THR A 489 -13.51 10.70 16.23
C THR A 489 -13.32 10.28 14.77
N ILE A 490 -13.35 8.98 14.43
CA ILE A 490 -13.44 8.54 13.02
C ILE A 490 -14.66 9.15 12.36
N ARG A 491 -15.81 9.13 13.02
CA ARG A 491 -17.04 9.69 12.48
C ARG A 491 -16.95 11.20 12.25
N CYS A 492 -16.30 11.94 13.16
CA CYS A 492 -15.99 13.36 12.96
C CYS A 492 -15.05 13.58 11.77
N ILE A 493 -14.01 12.78 11.60
CA ILE A 493 -13.09 12.90 10.46
C ILE A 493 -13.80 12.61 9.15
N LYS A 494 -14.64 11.57 9.09
CA LYS A 494 -15.47 11.28 7.91
C LYS A 494 -16.35 12.47 7.54
N SER A 495 -16.91 13.17 8.51
CA SER A 495 -17.72 14.36 8.23
C SER A 495 -16.92 15.53 7.63
N ARG A 496 -15.65 15.70 8.04
CA ARG A 496 -14.79 16.81 7.57
C ARG A 496 -14.17 16.61 6.20
N VAL A 497 -14.03 15.36 5.76
CA VAL A 497 -13.54 15.06 4.41
C VAL A 497 -14.65 15.11 3.36
N ILE A 498 -15.90 15.14 3.80
CA ILE A 498 -17.09 15.38 2.98
C ILE A 498 -17.39 16.88 3.05
N LYS A 499 -17.88 17.47 1.96
CA LYS A 499 -18.11 18.91 1.94
C LYS A 499 -19.26 19.29 2.89
N GLU A 500 -19.13 20.46 3.52
CA GLU A 500 -20.22 21.04 4.30
C GLU A 500 -21.44 21.26 3.39
N GLY A 501 -22.62 20.79 3.83
CA GLY A 501 -23.86 20.88 3.07
C GLY A 501 -24.03 19.82 1.97
N GLU A 502 -23.06 18.93 1.78
CA GLU A 502 -23.15 17.83 0.81
C GLU A 502 -24.21 16.81 1.24
N LEU A 503 -25.08 16.41 0.31
CA LEU A 503 -26.05 15.35 0.57
C LEU A 503 -25.32 13.99 0.58
N THR A 504 -25.44 13.25 1.67
CA THR A 504 -24.68 12.02 1.93
C THR A 504 -25.61 10.93 2.47
N LYS A 505 -25.18 9.68 2.39
CA LYS A 505 -25.93 8.52 2.87
C LYS A 505 -25.22 7.74 3.98
N ILE A 506 -26.00 7.06 4.81
CA ILE A 506 -25.49 6.14 5.85
C ILE A 506 -24.62 5.04 5.24
N SER A 507 -25.01 4.50 4.09
CA SER A 507 -24.26 3.47 3.36
C SER A 507 -22.90 3.96 2.87
N GLU A 508 -22.75 5.26 2.60
CA GLU A 508 -21.49 5.88 2.20
C GLU A 508 -20.58 6.09 3.41
N ILE A 509 -21.12 6.59 4.53
CA ILE A 509 -20.34 6.77 5.77
C ILE A 509 -19.91 5.44 6.37
N HIS A 510 -20.79 4.44 6.36
CA HIS A 510 -20.58 3.13 6.99
C HIS A 510 -20.29 2.02 5.97
N SER A 511 -19.71 2.36 4.83
CA SER A 511 -19.24 1.39 3.83
C SER A 511 -18.39 0.30 4.49
N GLY A 512 -18.67 -0.96 4.13
CA GLY A 512 -18.05 -2.14 4.72
C GLY A 512 -18.79 -2.72 5.93
N ALA A 513 -19.75 -2.01 6.54
CA ALA A 513 -20.66 -2.58 7.53
C ALA A 513 -21.75 -3.44 6.86
N ARG A 514 -22.38 -4.35 7.63
CA ARG A 514 -23.65 -4.97 7.19
C ARG A 514 -24.77 -4.02 7.59
N LEU A 515 -25.56 -3.57 6.62
CA LEU A 515 -26.56 -2.52 6.80
C LEU A 515 -27.94 -2.98 6.32
N ASN A 516 -28.99 -2.50 6.97
CA ASN A 516 -30.36 -2.50 6.46
C ASN A 516 -30.98 -1.11 6.65
N GLY A 517 -31.40 -0.48 5.56
CA GLY A 517 -31.81 0.92 5.49
C GLY A 517 -30.66 1.85 5.15
N ASP A 518 -31.00 2.97 4.50
CA ASP A 518 -30.03 3.95 4.04
C ASP A 518 -30.61 5.37 4.12
N ILE A 519 -30.36 6.03 5.24
CA ILE A 519 -30.86 7.38 5.49
C ILE A 519 -29.97 8.37 4.73
N GLU A 520 -30.60 9.25 3.97
CA GLU A 520 -29.96 10.36 3.27
C GLU A 520 -30.09 11.64 4.11
N PHE A 521 -28.98 12.36 4.31
CA PHE A 521 -28.89 13.51 5.21
C PHE A 521 -27.87 14.54 4.69
N VAL A 522 -27.94 15.77 5.20
CA VAL A 522 -26.98 16.83 4.89
C VAL A 522 -25.76 16.68 5.80
N ASN A 523 -24.57 16.57 5.20
CA ASN A 523 -23.33 16.48 5.95
C ASN A 523 -22.95 17.84 6.55
N HIS A 524 -22.66 17.83 7.85
CA HIS A 524 -22.05 18.93 8.57
C HIS A 524 -20.71 18.49 9.17
N ASN A 525 -19.75 19.39 9.20
CA ASN A 525 -18.48 19.20 9.88
C ASN A 525 -18.71 19.04 11.39
N LEU A 526 -18.57 17.82 11.89
CA LEU A 526 -18.87 17.49 13.26
C LEU A 526 -17.76 17.93 14.22
N GLU A 527 -18.17 18.44 15.37
CA GLU A 527 -17.33 18.65 16.55
C GLU A 527 -17.63 17.60 17.62
N LEU A 528 -16.58 16.98 18.16
CA LEU A 528 -16.72 16.03 19.26
C LEU A 528 -16.98 16.78 20.57
N LYS A 529 -18.06 16.43 21.26
CA LYS A 529 -18.43 16.99 22.57
C LYS A 529 -18.71 15.86 23.57
N ILE A 530 -18.40 16.10 24.83
CA ILE A 530 -18.72 15.19 25.95
C ILE A 530 -19.68 15.95 26.87
N PRO A 531 -20.89 15.41 27.14
CA PRO A 531 -21.85 16.06 28.01
C PRO A 531 -21.39 15.96 29.47
N SER A 532 -21.85 16.91 30.29
CA SER A 532 -21.61 16.92 31.74
C SER A 532 -22.41 15.83 32.48
N TYR A 533 -23.47 15.32 31.85
CA TYR A 533 -24.38 14.30 32.38
C TYR A 533 -24.72 13.27 31.31
N GLN A 534 -25.32 12.15 31.72
CA GLN A 534 -25.83 11.16 30.78
C GLN A 534 -27.01 11.72 29.99
N GLU A 535 -26.96 11.56 28.67
CA GLU A 535 -28.02 12.03 27.77
C GLU A 535 -28.81 10.85 27.17
N PRO A 536 -30.14 10.98 27.00
CA PRO A 536 -30.93 10.08 26.18
C PRO A 536 -30.51 10.20 24.71
N THR A 537 -30.42 9.05 24.02
CA THR A 537 -29.80 8.97 22.68
C THR A 537 -30.80 8.77 21.55
N ASP A 538 -32.01 8.29 21.85
CA ASP A 538 -33.07 8.12 20.86
C ASP A 538 -33.70 9.47 20.49
N SER A 539 -34.13 9.61 19.23
CA SER A 539 -34.63 10.91 18.73
C SER A 539 -35.92 11.38 19.38
N GLU A 540 -36.70 10.48 19.99
CA GLU A 540 -37.97 10.79 20.63
C GLU A 540 -37.78 11.42 22.02
N ASN A 541 -36.69 11.08 22.71
CA ASN A 541 -36.38 11.59 24.05
C ASN A 541 -35.13 12.48 24.12
N SER A 542 -34.30 12.55 23.06
CA SER A 542 -33.03 13.29 23.11
C SER A 542 -33.22 14.81 23.30
N ASN A 543 -32.46 15.37 24.24
CA ASN A 543 -32.49 16.80 24.57
C ASN A 543 -32.01 17.68 23.41
N VAL A 544 -32.64 18.84 23.23
CA VAL A 544 -32.21 19.84 22.24
C VAL A 544 -30.95 20.56 22.70
N ASN A 545 -30.90 20.92 23.99
CA ASN A 545 -29.78 21.63 24.60
C ASN A 545 -29.02 20.69 25.53
N ILE A 546 -27.73 20.50 25.27
CA ILE A 546 -26.86 19.60 26.04
C ILE A 546 -25.77 20.44 26.71
N LEU A 547 -25.58 20.28 28.02
CA LEU A 547 -24.49 20.94 28.75
C LEU A 547 -23.20 20.14 28.58
N CYS A 548 -22.17 20.75 28.02
CA CYS A 548 -20.82 20.19 27.83
C CYS A 548 -19.80 21.04 28.59
N GLY A 549 -19.44 20.63 29.80
CA GLY A 549 -18.59 21.43 30.69
C GLY A 549 -19.28 22.74 31.10
N LYS A 550 -18.80 23.87 30.56
CA LYS A 550 -19.38 25.21 30.79
C LYS A 550 -20.20 25.72 29.59
N GLU A 551 -20.23 24.98 28.49
CA GLU A 551 -20.88 25.36 27.24
C GLU A 551 -22.23 24.63 27.11
N ILE A 552 -23.26 25.29 26.58
CA ILE A 552 -24.52 24.64 26.20
C ILE A 552 -24.56 24.58 24.67
N ILE A 553 -24.61 23.36 24.13
CA ILE A 553 -24.69 23.13 22.68
C ILE A 553 -26.14 22.85 22.27
N ASN A 554 -26.51 23.24 21.05
CA ASN A 554 -27.78 22.84 20.45
C ASN A 554 -27.56 21.60 19.57
N PHE A 555 -27.94 20.43 20.09
CA PHE A 555 -27.76 19.14 19.44
C PHE A 555 -28.45 19.05 18.07
N ARG A 556 -29.60 19.73 17.91
CA ARG A 556 -30.41 19.70 16.69
C ARG A 556 -29.88 20.55 15.53
N GLN A 557 -28.69 21.12 15.70
CA GLN A 557 -27.95 21.76 14.61
C GLN A 557 -27.24 20.73 13.71
N GLY A 558 -27.20 19.44 14.09
CA GLY A 558 -26.54 18.39 13.29
C GLY A 558 -25.00 18.50 13.24
N ARG A 559 -24.40 19.41 14.02
CA ARG A 559 -22.95 19.73 14.00
C ARG A 559 -22.14 19.05 15.10
N HIS A 560 -22.78 18.25 15.94
CA HIS A 560 -22.14 17.70 17.13
C HIS A 560 -22.18 16.18 17.10
N CYS A 561 -21.02 15.57 17.36
CA CYS A 561 -20.89 14.17 17.71
C CYS A 561 -20.77 14.10 19.23
N VAL A 562 -21.78 13.57 19.90
CA VAL A 562 -21.84 13.57 21.37
C VAL A 562 -21.42 12.19 21.87
N LEU A 563 -20.22 12.11 22.45
CA LEU A 563 -19.76 10.93 23.19
C LEU A 563 -20.38 10.98 24.58
N ASN A 564 -21.26 10.04 24.90
CA ASN A 564 -22.08 10.08 26.10
C ASN A 564 -21.22 10.02 27.38
N TYR A 565 -21.79 10.47 28.50
CA TYR A 565 -21.05 10.58 29.74
C TYR A 565 -20.57 9.21 30.25
N ARG A 566 -19.42 9.18 30.94
CA ARG A 566 -18.72 7.94 31.36
C ARG A 566 -19.57 6.95 32.18
N SER A 567 -20.65 7.40 32.80
CA SER A 567 -21.57 6.54 33.58
C SER A 567 -22.70 5.91 32.75
N ALA A 568 -22.85 6.30 31.47
CA ALA A 568 -23.84 5.72 30.58
C ALA A 568 -23.57 4.23 30.38
N LYS A 569 -24.62 3.40 30.49
CA LYS A 569 -24.51 1.94 30.30
C LYS A 569 -24.69 1.53 28.83
N TYR A 570 -25.20 2.44 28.02
CA TYR A 570 -25.63 2.25 26.64
C TYR A 570 -25.73 3.62 25.95
N GLY A 571 -25.74 3.61 24.62
CA GLY A 571 -25.80 4.80 23.78
C GLY A 571 -24.48 5.54 23.85
N ASP A 572 -23.42 4.93 23.31
CA ASP A 572 -22.04 5.34 23.60
C ASP A 572 -21.71 6.66 22.91
N TYR A 573 -22.13 6.84 21.66
CA TYR A 573 -22.19 8.16 21.05
C TYR A 573 -23.34 8.29 20.04
N PHE A 574 -23.76 9.53 19.78
CA PHE A 574 -24.90 9.81 18.94
C PHE A 574 -24.80 11.17 18.23
N ILE A 575 -25.48 11.28 17.09
CA ILE A 575 -25.47 12.43 16.18
C ILE A 575 -26.90 12.70 15.69
N ASP A 576 -27.29 13.97 15.55
CA ASP A 576 -28.53 14.36 14.87
C ASP A 576 -28.30 14.35 13.36
N LEU A 577 -29.10 13.56 12.62
CA LEU A 577 -29.03 13.54 11.16
C LEU A 577 -29.88 14.68 10.61
N ASP A 578 -29.26 15.64 9.91
CA ASP A 578 -30.01 16.73 9.29
C ASP A 578 -30.76 16.25 8.04
N LEU A 579 -32.07 16.06 8.20
CA LEU A 579 -32.99 15.64 7.15
C LEU A 579 -33.64 16.82 6.42
N GLU A 580 -33.04 18.02 6.43
CA GLU A 580 -33.67 19.24 5.91
C GLU A 580 -34.17 19.16 4.47
N LYS A 581 -33.42 18.55 3.55
CA LYS A 581 -33.86 18.35 2.16
C LYS A 581 -35.01 17.34 1.99
N MET A 582 -35.33 16.56 3.03
CA MET A 582 -36.52 15.68 3.07
C MET A 582 -37.77 16.41 3.54
N LYS A 583 -37.66 17.63 4.10
CA LYS A 583 -38.81 18.46 4.51
C LYS A 583 -39.70 18.82 3.31
N GLU A 584 -39.10 19.05 2.15
CA GLU A 584 -39.80 19.39 0.90
C GLU A 584 -40.62 18.22 0.34
N LYS A 585 -40.19 16.97 0.57
CA LYS A 585 -40.88 15.76 0.06
C LYS A 585 -42.05 15.28 0.95
N ASN A 586 -42.10 15.67 2.22
CA ASN A 586 -43.05 15.14 3.21
C ASN A 586 -43.93 16.22 3.85
N ASN A 587 -44.53 17.10 3.04
CA ASN A 587 -45.50 18.12 3.48
C ASN A 587 -45.03 18.97 4.70
N GLY A 588 -43.74 19.30 4.79
CA GLY A 588 -43.22 20.23 5.79
C GLY A 588 -42.99 19.70 7.21
N LEU A 589 -43.26 18.41 7.51
CA LEU A 589 -42.89 17.85 8.82
C LEU A 589 -41.38 17.53 8.88
N LYS A 590 -40.66 18.17 9.81
CA LYS A 590 -39.25 17.83 10.12
C LYS A 590 -39.21 16.42 10.70
N ARG A 591 -38.81 15.43 9.90
CA ARG A 591 -38.46 14.10 10.39
C ARG A 591 -37.17 14.25 11.21
N ILE A 592 -37.21 13.80 12.46
CA ILE A 592 -36.05 13.76 13.35
C ILE A 592 -35.53 12.33 13.33
N SER A 593 -34.22 12.17 13.20
CA SER A 593 -33.54 10.88 13.25
C SER A 593 -32.15 11.08 13.81
N ASN A 594 -31.77 10.25 14.78
CA ASN A 594 -30.42 10.20 15.31
C ASN A 594 -29.66 9.03 14.67
N GLU A 595 -28.35 9.19 14.51
CA GLU A 595 -27.39 8.10 14.28
C GLU A 595 -26.83 7.69 15.64
N VAL A 596 -27.13 6.48 16.10
CA VAL A 596 -26.81 6.01 17.46
C VAL A 596 -25.87 4.82 17.40
N HIS A 597 -24.78 4.92 18.16
CA HIS A 597 -23.71 3.94 18.16
C HIS A 597 -23.63 3.21 19.49
N GLN A 598 -23.44 1.89 19.39
CA GLN A 598 -23.20 1.04 20.53
C GLN A 598 -22.02 0.12 20.24
N TYR A 599 -21.05 0.10 21.13
CA TYR A 599 -19.99 -0.87 21.22
C TYR A 599 -20.30 -1.87 22.34
N LYS A 600 -20.04 -3.15 22.05
CA LYS A 600 -20.14 -4.21 23.04
C LYS A 600 -19.06 -5.27 22.83
N PHE A 601 -18.33 -5.53 23.91
CA PHE A 601 -17.42 -6.66 24.03
C PHE A 601 -18.13 -7.81 24.77
N TRP A 602 -18.61 -8.81 24.05
CA TRP A 602 -19.19 -10.00 24.68
C TRP A 602 -18.11 -11.00 25.02
N ASN A 603 -17.96 -11.33 26.30
CA ASN A 603 -17.01 -12.35 26.70
C ASN A 603 -17.41 -13.74 26.17
N ASP A 604 -18.72 -14.04 26.10
CA ASP A 604 -19.17 -15.44 25.98
C ASP A 604 -20.45 -15.74 25.17
N LYS A 605 -21.30 -14.76 24.88
CA LYS A 605 -22.53 -14.97 24.09
C LYS A 605 -22.27 -14.64 22.62
N LYS A 606 -22.60 -15.56 21.71
CA LYS A 606 -22.75 -15.22 20.28
C LYS A 606 -23.80 -14.12 20.16
N VAL A 607 -23.53 -13.10 19.35
CA VAL A 607 -24.52 -12.06 19.04
C VAL A 607 -25.51 -12.66 18.06
N ASN A 608 -26.74 -12.89 18.53
CA ASN A 608 -27.89 -13.32 17.74
C ASN A 608 -28.88 -12.16 17.61
N GLN A 609 -29.97 -12.39 16.86
CA GLN A 609 -31.00 -11.38 16.61
C GLN A 609 -31.62 -10.81 17.90
N GLU A 610 -31.89 -11.66 18.89
CA GLU A 610 -32.47 -11.23 20.17
C GLU A 610 -31.53 -10.28 20.93
N VAL A 611 -30.23 -10.62 21.02
CA VAL A 611 -29.22 -9.76 21.65
C VAL A 611 -29.12 -8.43 20.90
N TYR A 612 -29.12 -8.46 19.57
CA TYR A 612 -29.07 -7.25 18.75
C TYR A 612 -30.27 -6.32 19.00
N LEU A 613 -31.48 -6.88 18.94
CA LEU A 613 -32.73 -6.13 19.18
C LEU A 613 -32.78 -5.55 20.59
N ASN A 614 -32.34 -6.31 21.59
CA ASN A 614 -32.28 -5.83 22.97
C ASN A 614 -31.30 -4.67 23.15
N GLU A 615 -30.17 -4.66 22.44
CA GLU A 615 -29.26 -3.50 22.48
C GLU A 615 -29.86 -2.30 21.74
N ARG A 616 -30.44 -2.51 20.55
CA ARG A 616 -31.10 -1.45 19.77
C ARG A 616 -32.20 -0.74 20.58
N ASN A 617 -33.09 -1.51 21.19
CA ASN A 617 -34.27 -0.99 21.90
C ASN A 617 -33.93 -0.20 23.17
N LYS A 618 -32.69 -0.26 23.67
CA LYS A 618 -32.23 0.56 24.81
C LYS A 618 -31.88 1.99 24.42
N VAL A 619 -31.55 2.23 23.15
CA VAL A 619 -30.84 3.45 22.72
C VAL A 619 -31.42 4.13 21.50
N ALA A 620 -32.23 3.43 20.71
CA ALA A 620 -32.69 3.92 19.42
C ALA A 620 -34.20 3.68 19.25
N SER A 621 -34.88 4.69 18.73
CA SER A 621 -36.27 4.58 18.30
C SER A 621 -36.37 3.86 16.95
N ASN A 622 -37.60 3.69 16.44
CA ASN A 622 -37.82 3.14 15.10
C ASN A 622 -37.45 4.11 13.97
N ARG A 623 -37.23 5.39 14.29
CA ARG A 623 -36.83 6.41 13.31
C ARG A 623 -35.31 6.50 13.16
N ASP A 624 -34.60 6.18 14.24
CA ASP A 624 -33.15 6.30 14.34
C ASP A 624 -32.42 5.23 13.54
N PHE A 625 -31.21 5.58 13.12
CA PHE A 625 -30.25 4.63 12.61
C PHE A 625 -29.38 4.09 13.76
N PHE A 626 -29.43 2.79 14.01
CA PHE A 626 -28.66 2.15 15.06
C PHE A 626 -27.52 1.32 14.47
N ILE A 627 -26.30 1.46 14.98
CA ILE A 627 -25.18 0.60 14.58
C ILE A 627 -24.45 0.02 15.78
N LEU A 628 -24.24 -1.30 15.71
CA LEU A 628 -23.56 -2.08 16.74
C LEU A 628 -22.15 -2.47 16.29
N PHE A 629 -21.16 -2.23 17.14
CA PHE A 629 -19.77 -2.65 16.95
C PHE A 629 -19.41 -3.79 17.89
N THR A 630 -18.79 -4.84 17.34
CA THR A 630 -18.31 -5.97 18.11
C THR A 630 -17.12 -6.67 17.48
N THR A 631 -16.22 -7.21 18.31
CA THR A 631 -15.06 -8.01 17.87
C THR A 631 -15.37 -9.50 17.70
N LYS A 632 -16.64 -9.89 17.86
CA LYS A 632 -17.09 -11.28 17.75
C LYS A 632 -17.68 -11.58 16.38
N ASN A 633 -17.71 -12.85 16.01
CA ASN A 633 -18.54 -13.30 14.88
C ASN A 633 -20.01 -13.27 15.30
N CYS A 634 -20.84 -12.68 14.46
CA CYS A 634 -22.29 -12.70 14.60
C CYS A 634 -22.87 -13.85 13.77
N ASN A 635 -24.04 -14.38 14.18
CA ASN A 635 -24.80 -15.25 13.29
C ASN A 635 -25.31 -14.43 12.09
N GLU A 636 -25.59 -15.09 10.97
CA GLU A 636 -26.37 -14.47 9.91
C GLU A 636 -27.82 -14.34 10.41
N PHE A 637 -28.24 -13.10 10.64
CA PHE A 637 -29.62 -12.72 10.93
C PHE A 637 -29.95 -11.44 10.18
N GLU A 638 -31.24 -11.26 9.89
CA GLU A 638 -31.74 -10.05 9.24
C GLU A 638 -31.71 -8.88 10.22
N LEU A 639 -31.11 -7.78 9.78
CA LEU A 639 -31.08 -6.54 10.55
C LEU A 639 -32.45 -5.87 10.45
N PRO A 640 -32.96 -5.24 11.53
CA PRO A 640 -34.14 -4.39 11.44
C PRO A 640 -33.91 -3.21 10.49
N ASN A 641 -34.98 -2.52 10.08
CA ASN A 641 -34.81 -1.28 9.30
C ASN A 641 -33.98 -0.25 10.08
N ASN A 642 -33.24 0.57 9.35
CA ASN A 642 -32.33 1.59 9.88
C ASN A 642 -31.36 1.02 10.92
N SER A 643 -30.71 -0.09 10.58
CA SER A 643 -29.82 -0.80 11.49
C SER A 643 -28.55 -1.28 10.79
N GLY A 644 -27.44 -1.29 11.52
CA GLY A 644 -26.13 -1.69 11.03
C GLY A 644 -25.37 -2.54 12.05
N ILE A 645 -24.41 -3.34 11.57
CA ILE A 645 -23.48 -4.06 12.43
C ILE A 645 -22.09 -4.16 11.81
N VAL A 646 -21.09 -3.92 12.66
CA VAL A 646 -19.68 -4.22 12.40
C VAL A 646 -19.26 -5.32 13.36
N ASP A 647 -18.92 -6.47 12.80
CA ASP A 647 -18.54 -7.68 13.48
C ASP A 647 -17.16 -8.17 12.99
N LYS A 648 -16.68 -9.30 13.51
CA LYS A 648 -15.38 -9.84 13.10
C LYS A 648 -15.31 -10.17 11.60
N GLY A 649 -16.42 -10.53 10.95
CA GLY A 649 -16.46 -10.91 9.54
C GLY A 649 -16.30 -9.74 8.57
N ASN A 650 -16.70 -8.54 8.98
CA ASN A 650 -16.58 -7.32 8.17
C ASN A 650 -15.67 -6.24 8.77
N TRP A 651 -15.00 -6.51 9.90
CA TRP A 651 -14.09 -5.58 10.58
C TRP A 651 -13.07 -4.90 9.66
N ASN A 652 -12.33 -5.70 8.89
CA ASN A 652 -11.33 -5.17 7.96
C ASN A 652 -11.97 -4.40 6.79
N LYS A 653 -13.17 -4.82 6.36
CA LYS A 653 -13.91 -4.12 5.31
C LYS A 653 -14.35 -2.74 5.77
N TYR A 654 -14.85 -2.63 7.02
CA TYR A 654 -15.31 -1.37 7.58
C TYR A 654 -14.17 -0.40 7.94
N PHE A 655 -13.18 -0.88 8.70
CA PHE A 655 -12.10 -0.02 9.19
C PHE A 655 -10.96 0.17 8.19
N GLY A 656 -10.85 -0.68 7.17
CA GLY A 656 -9.78 -0.63 6.17
C GLY A 656 -8.40 -0.47 6.82
N PRO A 657 -7.66 0.62 6.56
CA PRO A 657 -6.33 0.83 7.12
C PRO A 657 -6.30 1.03 8.65
N PHE A 658 -7.43 1.35 9.27
CA PHE A 658 -7.53 1.52 10.73
C PHE A 658 -7.89 0.22 11.46
N ALA A 659 -8.10 -0.89 10.74
CA ALA A 659 -8.62 -2.12 11.32
C ALA A 659 -7.77 -2.63 12.47
N HIS A 660 -6.44 -2.52 12.37
CA HIS A 660 -5.54 -2.93 13.45
C HIS A 660 -5.71 -2.06 14.69
N ARG A 661 -5.66 -0.74 14.53
CA ARG A 661 -5.85 0.22 15.64
C ARG A 661 -7.20 0.02 16.31
N ALA A 662 -8.25 -0.06 15.49
CA ALA A 662 -9.58 -0.38 15.95
C ALA A 662 -9.57 -1.67 16.77
N PHE A 663 -8.90 -2.72 16.29
CA PHE A 663 -8.83 -4.01 16.98
C PHE A 663 -8.05 -3.94 18.30
N VAL A 664 -6.93 -3.19 18.34
CA VAL A 664 -6.15 -2.97 19.57
C VAL A 664 -6.98 -2.24 20.62
N PHE A 665 -7.69 -1.18 20.23
CA PHE A 665 -8.58 -0.46 21.15
C PHE A 665 -9.78 -1.31 21.57
N ALA A 666 -10.29 -2.16 20.68
CA ALA A 666 -11.43 -3.02 20.98
C ALA A 666 -11.07 -4.30 21.75
N THR A 667 -9.79 -4.68 21.84
CA THR A 667 -9.37 -5.92 22.51
C THR A 667 -8.89 -5.65 23.95
N PRO A 668 -9.43 -6.34 24.96
CA PRO A 668 -8.94 -6.21 26.32
C PRO A 668 -7.50 -6.68 26.49
N LEU A 669 -6.83 -6.14 27.52
CA LEU A 669 -5.46 -6.49 27.89
C LEU A 669 -5.33 -7.99 28.22
N ASP A 670 -4.21 -8.61 27.87
CA ASP A 670 -3.94 -10.02 28.20
C ASP A 670 -3.37 -10.10 29.62
N ILE A 671 -4.09 -10.77 30.52
CA ILE A 671 -3.72 -10.80 31.93
C ILE A 671 -2.34 -11.42 32.18
N ASN A 672 -1.81 -12.23 31.25
CA ASN A 672 -0.54 -12.93 31.40
C ASN A 672 0.66 -12.17 30.86
N THR A 673 0.46 -11.30 29.87
CA THR A 673 1.57 -10.62 29.19
C THR A 673 1.61 -9.13 29.44
N THR A 674 0.50 -8.52 29.86
CA THR A 674 0.38 -7.08 30.11
C THR A 674 1.30 -6.62 31.25
N ASP A 675 1.98 -5.49 31.11
CA ASP A 675 2.92 -4.99 32.13
C ASP A 675 2.19 -4.41 33.37
N ARG A 676 2.95 -4.15 34.45
CA ARG A 676 2.40 -3.64 35.71
C ARG A 676 1.58 -2.35 35.52
N ARG A 677 2.11 -1.42 34.72
CA ARG A 677 1.50 -0.11 34.52
C ARG A 677 0.15 -0.24 33.82
N SER A 678 0.06 -1.07 32.79
CA SER A 678 -1.20 -1.31 32.07
C SER A 678 -2.25 -2.03 32.93
N LEU A 679 -1.86 -2.92 33.85
CA LEU A 679 -2.81 -3.55 34.78
C LEU A 679 -3.50 -2.51 35.68
N GLN A 680 -2.75 -1.55 36.21
CA GLN A 680 -3.25 -0.53 37.14
C GLN A 680 -4.17 0.50 36.47
N LYS A 681 -4.22 0.55 35.13
CA LYS A 681 -5.16 1.41 34.39
C LYS A 681 -6.61 0.96 34.53
N ILE A 682 -6.86 -0.28 34.92
CA ILE A 682 -8.23 -0.77 35.18
C ILE A 682 -8.69 -0.25 36.53
N ARG A 683 -9.79 0.52 36.59
CA ARG A 683 -10.40 1.16 37.78
C ARG A 683 -10.53 0.26 39.03
N SER A 684 -10.40 -1.05 38.89
CA SER A 684 -10.54 -2.05 39.96
C SER A 684 -9.22 -2.72 40.38
N ILE A 685 -8.08 -2.27 39.85
CA ILE A 685 -6.76 -2.89 40.06
C ILE A 685 -5.82 -1.87 40.69
N SER A 686 -5.64 -2.01 42.00
CA SER A 686 -4.65 -1.25 42.77
C SER A 686 -3.22 -1.76 42.49
N LEU A 687 -2.22 -1.02 42.98
CA LEU A 687 -0.82 -1.44 42.99
C LEU A 687 -0.66 -2.86 43.57
N GLN A 688 -1.25 -3.13 44.73
CA GLN A 688 -1.24 -4.45 45.36
C GLN A 688 -1.88 -5.53 44.49
N ASN A 689 -3.01 -5.24 43.84
CA ASN A 689 -3.68 -6.20 42.98
C ASN A 689 -2.86 -6.46 41.70
N SER A 690 -2.18 -5.45 41.16
CA SER A 690 -1.29 -5.62 40.01
C SER A 690 -0.08 -6.49 40.34
N GLU A 691 0.49 -6.38 41.55
CA GLU A 691 1.58 -7.24 42.00
C GLU A 691 1.13 -8.67 42.24
N LYS A 692 -0.08 -8.87 42.79
CA LYS A 692 -0.71 -10.20 42.90
C LYS A 692 -0.91 -10.85 41.55
N ILE A 693 -1.36 -10.08 40.55
CA ILE A 693 -1.50 -10.57 39.17
C ILE A 693 -0.12 -10.97 38.64
N LEU A 694 0.87 -10.08 38.69
CA LEU A 694 2.21 -10.33 38.14
C LEU A 694 2.92 -11.53 38.77
N SER A 695 2.83 -11.66 40.09
CA SER A 695 3.50 -12.74 40.85
C SER A 695 2.86 -14.11 40.67
N LYS A 696 1.61 -14.19 40.20
CA LYS A 696 0.85 -15.46 40.10
C LYS A 696 0.57 -15.92 38.67
N ARG A 697 1.03 -15.16 37.69
CA ARG A 697 1.05 -15.59 36.28
C ARG A 697 1.85 -16.88 36.09
N PRO A 698 1.52 -17.70 35.08
CA PRO A 698 0.41 -17.52 34.14
C PRO A 698 -0.94 -18.02 34.70
N PHE A 699 -2.02 -17.45 34.18
CA PHE A 699 -3.41 -17.80 34.42
C PHE A 699 -4.01 -18.50 33.20
N ILE A 700 -4.73 -19.59 33.44
CA ILE A 700 -5.31 -20.41 32.37
C ILE A 700 -6.66 -19.84 31.93
N ASP A 701 -7.48 -19.41 32.89
CA ASP A 701 -8.81 -18.84 32.73
C ASP A 701 -9.15 -17.91 33.91
N ILE A 702 -10.37 -17.36 33.92
CA ILE A 702 -10.83 -16.45 34.99
C ILE A 702 -10.87 -17.14 36.34
N THR A 703 -11.39 -18.37 36.41
CA THR A 703 -11.50 -19.12 37.67
C THR A 703 -10.13 -19.36 38.28
N ASN A 704 -9.15 -19.77 37.47
CA ASN A 704 -7.77 -19.92 37.88
C ASN A 704 -7.16 -18.60 38.39
N ALA A 705 -7.48 -17.47 37.75
CA ALA A 705 -7.06 -16.17 38.23
C ALA A 705 -7.77 -15.76 39.53
N MET A 706 -9.05 -16.06 39.70
CA MET A 706 -9.77 -15.82 40.95
C MET A 706 -9.13 -16.60 42.10
N ASP A 707 -8.91 -17.90 41.91
CA ASP A 707 -8.33 -18.78 42.92
C ASP A 707 -6.91 -18.35 43.30
N LYS A 708 -6.10 -17.99 42.31
CA LYS A 708 -4.74 -17.53 42.54
C LYS A 708 -4.72 -16.14 43.17
N THR A 709 -5.46 -15.17 42.67
CA THR A 709 -5.29 -13.75 43.05
C THR A 709 -6.24 -13.27 44.14
N GLY A 710 -7.36 -13.96 44.36
CA GLY A 710 -8.46 -13.52 45.22
C GLY A 710 -9.27 -12.36 44.64
N LEU A 711 -9.06 -12.00 43.37
CA LEU A 711 -9.80 -10.93 42.69
C LEU A 711 -11.18 -11.42 42.25
N SER A 712 -12.17 -10.52 42.25
CA SER A 712 -13.52 -10.86 41.84
C SER A 712 -13.63 -11.01 40.32
N GLU A 713 -14.61 -11.82 39.88
CA GLU A 713 -14.92 -12.07 38.48
C GLU A 713 -15.11 -10.78 37.69
N ASN A 714 -15.87 -9.80 38.22
CA ASN A 714 -16.10 -8.49 37.58
C ASN A 714 -14.81 -7.70 37.29
N VAL A 715 -13.73 -7.94 38.05
CA VAL A 715 -12.42 -7.31 37.78
C VAL A 715 -11.67 -8.07 36.70
N LEU A 716 -11.71 -9.39 36.75
CA LEU A 716 -10.98 -10.28 35.86
C LEU A 716 -11.62 -10.39 34.46
N GLU A 717 -12.94 -10.19 34.35
CA GLU A 717 -13.68 -10.17 33.08
C GLU A 717 -13.24 -9.06 32.11
N LYS A 718 -12.45 -8.11 32.60
CA LYS A 718 -11.85 -7.02 31.81
C LYS A 718 -10.55 -7.43 31.11
N PHE A 719 -10.12 -8.68 31.26
CA PHE A 719 -8.90 -9.20 30.64
C PHE A 719 -9.17 -10.35 29.68
N LYS A 720 -8.23 -10.53 28.76
CA LYS A 720 -8.11 -11.70 27.89
C LYS A 720 -7.34 -12.82 28.59
N PHE A 721 -7.80 -14.07 28.39
CA PHE A 721 -7.18 -15.30 28.90
C PHE A 721 -6.87 -16.31 27.78
N PRO A 722 -5.91 -17.25 27.97
CA PRO A 722 -5.50 -18.24 26.95
C PRO A 722 -6.56 -19.30 26.60
N SER A 723 -7.40 -19.71 27.56
CA SER A 723 -8.47 -20.68 27.35
C SER A 723 -9.66 -20.35 28.23
N ARG A 724 -10.89 -20.67 27.81
CA ARG A 724 -12.06 -20.62 28.69
C ARG A 724 -12.84 -21.92 28.55
N LYS A 725 -12.77 -22.78 29.56
CA LYS A 725 -13.85 -23.73 29.84
C LYS A 725 -14.78 -23.04 30.82
N TYR A 726 -16.05 -22.87 30.44
CA TYR A 726 -17.05 -22.47 31.43
C TYR A 726 -17.36 -23.65 32.34
N HIS A 727 -17.36 -23.40 33.65
CA HIS A 727 -18.14 -24.20 34.58
C HIS A 727 -19.64 -24.01 34.28
N SER A 728 -20.21 -24.90 33.48
CA SER A 728 -21.67 -25.06 33.39
C SER A 728 -22.26 -25.87 34.56
N PHE A 729 -21.48 -26.24 35.58
CA PHE A 729 -21.96 -27.10 36.69
C PHE A 729 -21.54 -26.62 38.09
N ALA A 730 -21.89 -25.40 38.48
CA ALA A 730 -21.75 -24.98 39.89
C ALA A 730 -22.91 -24.16 40.47
N ARG A 731 -23.99 -23.91 39.71
CA ARG A 731 -25.23 -23.29 40.23
C ARG A 731 -26.45 -24.20 40.27
N ALA A 732 -26.35 -25.43 39.77
CA ALA A 732 -27.39 -26.47 39.95
C ALA A 732 -27.19 -27.28 41.25
N GLY A 733 -25.95 -27.47 41.72
CA GLY A 733 -25.66 -28.28 42.92
C GLY A 733 -26.02 -27.63 44.25
N HIS A 734 -25.96 -26.29 44.36
CA HIS A 734 -26.26 -25.60 45.62
C HIS A 734 -27.76 -25.51 45.97
N LYS A 735 -28.65 -25.67 44.97
CA LYS A 735 -30.11 -25.72 45.18
C LYS A 735 -30.61 -27.13 45.50
N ILE A 736 -29.89 -28.16 45.05
CA ILE A 736 -30.20 -29.57 45.32
C ILE A 736 -29.73 -29.98 46.72
N CYS A 737 -28.53 -29.54 47.16
CA CYS A 737 -28.05 -29.85 48.52
C CYS A 737 -28.86 -29.17 49.64
N ARG A 738 -29.46 -27.99 49.41
CA ARG A 738 -30.36 -27.34 50.40
C ARG A 738 -31.74 -27.98 50.52
N ASN A 739 -32.21 -28.67 49.48
CA ASN A 739 -33.50 -29.36 49.52
C ASN A 739 -33.38 -30.78 50.11
N ILE A 740 -32.22 -31.43 49.97
CA ILE A 740 -31.95 -32.73 50.60
C ILE A 740 -31.69 -32.58 52.12
N LEU A 741 -31.02 -31.50 52.56
CA LEU A 741 -30.85 -31.17 53.99
C LEU A 741 -32.12 -30.62 54.69
N ARG A 742 -33.24 -30.51 53.97
CA ARG A 742 -34.57 -30.20 54.55
C ARG A 742 -35.50 -31.42 54.58
N LEU A 743 -35.09 -32.54 53.98
CA LEU A 743 -35.82 -33.81 53.92
C LEU A 743 -35.12 -34.93 54.71
N ILE A 744 -33.97 -34.62 55.33
CA ILE A 744 -33.35 -35.32 56.45
C ILE A 744 -33.52 -34.40 57.65
#